data_AF-A0A1V1THD7-F1
#
_entry.id   AF-A0A1V1THD7-F1
#
_cell.length_a   1.000
_cell.length_b   1.000
_cell.length_c   1.000
_cell.angle_alpha   90.00
_cell.angle_beta   90.00
_cell.angle_gamma   90.00
#
_symmetry.space_group_name_H-M   'P 1'
#
loop_
_entity.id
_entity.type
_entity.pdbx_description
1 polymer ?
#
loop_
_entity_poly.entity_id
_entity_poly.type
_entity_poly.pdbx_seq_one_letter_code
_entity_poly.pdbx_strand_id
1 'polypeptide(L)'
;MTSASFTPFTPYWKAVGLPEEPYSWVFFVVAKIAGRHRPLAVVTSIGGSSEEETLRGYPLTAACHRIVTIFADSANHIAIRAELALAATYYLRDDDREHWLDPVELPELDRTQAEFARRRRPWDCATASEFPFIAACLLQGVAFDAQGGDIRPARLEPLGTVYRDTSKEWGMAVVDITDLGGVRYGIVGFSSARMVFVPTETAQRNRCWLGAHNGFAFHPGTFRVIDEVRPRRAMSAAEFMAKWDRGHVPVMYSAVNEPRIADLLVHIPLVDPTALDLVWPSDSPAGILLSRTKLSEGDEDRSVIKLVDKVFDADDFDISAFNSVRVLSNFQEILRRTLIKYSARLDGTQSSGKLIQLAFVDENHLGLETLPVVSVEAIAGALSVSRNVTSISICVESLLGAPVQLINTLSERAALRKIFFLQSPTHTDRSISVRIFEELAARPWMLRRVEVMFSGAYSAALRKQPWLPTVPRGTMDDAGDVVQLAPLGVFPVQQMFVRRQNSGSPGDTGFSYYYAHMGDALLKPERFISGFILFLRSLVSAWWQELDMEDMKPRLFSFSSAPSSLADDAATAAEISPILSESFAAPIETGSNTVKWPRVRDLVPDGWTVMVSEEKPTARSQSSFVRYGFIRPHRPIAVGATPLVPPSLEELEVVGLKEFLGVMAPEVDLAVVDRHLRDLANQITTRPYQGTLPPSVEPLSALSREDVTDVLLDFLRNARAVNDAFVCQGKECTDDSAR
;
A
#
# COMPACT_ATOMS: atom_id res chain seq x y z
N MET A 1 15.06 57.96 -45.93
CA MET A 1 15.34 56.77 -45.10
C MET A 1 14.02 56.03 -44.91
N THR A 2 13.78 55.02 -45.72
CA THR A 2 12.56 54.19 -45.69
C THR A 2 12.65 53.22 -44.51
N SER A 3 11.68 53.29 -43.61
CA SER A 3 11.54 52.37 -42.48
C SER A 3 11.21 50.98 -43.01
N ALA A 4 12.13 50.03 -42.87
CA ALA A 4 11.84 48.63 -43.07
C ALA A 4 10.85 48.18 -41.99
N SER A 5 9.62 47.86 -42.39
CA SER A 5 8.66 47.17 -41.53
C SER A 5 9.21 45.78 -41.23
N PHE A 6 9.77 45.58 -40.05
CA PHE A 6 10.02 44.24 -39.55
C PHE A 6 8.67 43.57 -39.29
N THR A 7 8.26 42.67 -40.18
CA THR A 7 7.19 41.73 -39.87
C THR A 7 7.61 40.95 -38.62
N PRO A 8 6.79 40.94 -37.54
CA PRO A 8 7.12 40.21 -36.34
C PRO A 8 7.32 38.74 -36.69
N PHE A 9 8.48 38.21 -36.33
CA PHE A 9 8.81 36.81 -36.48
C PHE A 9 7.77 35.97 -35.74
N THR A 10 6.97 35.20 -36.49
CA THR A 10 6.01 34.27 -35.91
C THR A 10 6.67 32.90 -35.81
N PRO A 11 6.96 32.40 -34.61
CA PRO A 11 7.63 31.13 -34.44
C PRO A 11 6.68 29.96 -34.78
N TYR A 12 7.04 29.11 -35.75
CA TYR A 12 6.31 27.86 -36.02
C TYR A 12 7.07 26.67 -35.42
N TRP A 13 6.35 25.81 -34.70
CA TRP A 13 6.92 24.61 -34.07
C TRP A 13 6.54 23.36 -34.84
N LYS A 14 7.53 22.53 -35.16
CA LYS A 14 7.34 21.28 -35.90
C LYS A 14 7.82 20.09 -35.08
N ALA A 15 6.98 19.06 -34.95
CA ALA A 15 7.37 17.80 -34.32
C ALA A 15 8.39 17.05 -35.19
N VAL A 16 9.47 16.59 -34.57
CA VAL A 16 10.56 15.84 -35.22
C VAL A 16 10.39 14.32 -35.05
N GLY A 17 9.45 13.90 -34.19
CA GLY A 17 9.10 12.49 -33.94
C GLY A 17 7.60 12.29 -33.81
N LEU A 18 7.19 11.05 -33.52
CA LEU A 18 5.80 10.74 -33.21
C LEU A 18 5.38 11.38 -31.88
N PRO A 19 4.10 11.79 -31.74
CA PRO A 19 3.52 12.10 -30.44
C PRO A 19 3.63 10.92 -29.50
N GLU A 20 4.08 11.17 -28.28
CA GLU A 20 4.23 10.13 -27.25
C GLU A 20 3.32 10.42 -26.06
N GLU A 21 2.96 9.37 -25.33
CA GLU A 21 2.18 9.49 -24.10
C GLU A 21 3.05 9.97 -22.92
N PRO A 22 2.42 10.41 -21.81
CA PRO A 22 3.17 10.74 -20.61
C PRO A 22 4.01 9.57 -20.10
N TYR A 23 5.19 9.91 -19.60
CA TYR A 23 6.21 8.95 -19.22
C TYR A 23 6.21 8.67 -17.71
N SER A 24 5.74 9.64 -16.93
CA SER A 24 5.55 9.56 -15.48
C SER A 24 4.10 9.85 -15.14
N TRP A 25 3.61 9.30 -14.04
CA TRP A 25 2.19 9.36 -13.68
C TRP A 25 2.02 9.74 -12.22
N VAL A 26 1.12 10.68 -11.95
CA VAL A 26 0.64 10.96 -10.60
C VAL A 26 -0.76 10.37 -10.44
N PHE A 27 -1.00 9.69 -9.33
CA PHE A 27 -2.26 9.06 -8.98
C PHE A 27 -2.84 9.78 -7.77
N PHE A 28 -4.10 10.22 -7.89
CA PHE A 28 -4.84 10.88 -6.82
C PHE A 28 -6.01 10.02 -6.38
N VAL A 29 -6.19 9.88 -5.07
CA VAL A 29 -7.45 9.44 -4.48
C VAL A 29 -8.14 10.64 -3.90
N VAL A 30 -9.40 10.85 -4.28
CA VAL A 30 -10.22 11.98 -3.82
C VAL A 30 -11.56 11.50 -3.28
N ALA A 31 -12.16 12.28 -2.39
CA ALA A 31 -13.54 12.08 -1.97
C ALA A 31 -14.24 13.42 -1.68
N LYS A 32 -15.56 13.46 -1.82
CA LYS A 32 -16.38 14.63 -1.53
C LYS A 32 -16.53 14.80 -0.03
N ILE A 33 -15.73 15.68 0.54
CA ILE A 33 -15.75 16.06 1.95
C ILE A 33 -16.23 17.50 2.05
N ALA A 34 -17.25 17.73 2.88
CA ALA A 34 -17.88 19.05 3.04
C ALA A 34 -18.32 19.71 1.71
N GLY A 35 -18.76 18.88 0.75
CA GLY A 35 -19.26 19.35 -0.54
C GLY A 35 -18.19 19.57 -1.62
N ARG A 36 -16.90 19.33 -1.34
CA ARG A 36 -15.80 19.48 -2.31
C ARG A 36 -14.94 18.22 -2.36
N HIS A 37 -14.43 17.88 -3.55
CA HIS A 37 -13.51 16.76 -3.68
C HIS A 37 -12.14 17.12 -3.10
N ARG A 38 -11.72 16.41 -2.06
CA ARG A 38 -10.44 16.59 -1.37
C ARG A 38 -9.49 15.44 -1.67
N PRO A 39 -8.19 15.69 -1.83
CA PRO A 39 -7.20 14.63 -1.91
C PRO A 39 -7.09 13.87 -0.57
N LEU A 40 -6.92 12.56 -0.65
CA LEU A 40 -6.78 11.67 0.52
C LEU A 40 -5.51 10.83 0.45
N ALA A 41 -4.99 10.59 -0.75
CA ALA A 41 -3.68 10.03 -0.97
C ALA A 41 -3.17 10.47 -2.34
N VAL A 42 -1.84 10.63 -2.46
CA VAL A 42 -1.17 10.92 -3.71
C VAL A 42 0.04 9.99 -3.87
N VAL A 43 0.14 9.34 -5.03
CA VAL A 43 1.27 8.48 -5.37
C VAL A 43 1.81 8.86 -6.74
N THR A 44 3.13 8.97 -6.88
CA THR A 44 3.80 9.17 -8.17
C THR A 44 4.48 7.89 -8.62
N SER A 45 4.50 7.66 -9.93
CA SER A 45 5.30 6.65 -10.60
C SER A 45 6.15 7.36 -11.65
N ILE A 46 7.46 7.42 -11.42
CA ILE A 46 8.40 8.10 -12.32
C ILE A 46 8.88 7.09 -13.36
N GLY A 47 8.74 7.45 -14.64
CA GLY A 47 9.22 6.64 -15.75
C GLY A 47 10.75 6.57 -15.79
N GLY A 48 11.27 5.34 -15.79
CA GLY A 48 12.68 5.04 -15.92
C GLY A 48 13.16 4.97 -17.37
N SER A 49 14.43 4.64 -17.59
CA SER A 49 15.05 4.72 -18.92
C SER A 49 14.60 3.65 -19.91
N SER A 50 14.00 2.56 -19.42
CA SER A 50 13.42 1.51 -20.26
C SER A 50 11.90 1.69 -20.38
N GLU A 51 11.32 1.29 -21.51
CA GLU A 51 9.86 1.30 -21.68
C GLU A 51 9.17 0.39 -20.63
N GLU A 52 9.86 -0.67 -20.20
CA GLU A 52 9.39 -1.61 -19.19
C GLU A 52 9.29 -1.03 -17.78
N GLU A 53 10.06 0.02 -17.46
CA GLU A 53 9.99 0.71 -16.16
C GLU A 53 8.82 1.70 -16.08
N THR A 54 8.13 1.96 -17.20
CA THR A 54 7.09 2.98 -17.29
C THR A 54 5.68 2.41 -17.23
N LEU A 55 4.77 3.12 -16.57
CA LEU A 55 3.33 2.85 -16.62
C LEU A 55 2.75 3.45 -17.91
N ARG A 56 3.03 2.85 -19.06
CA ARG A 56 2.54 3.29 -20.38
C ARG A 56 1.56 2.28 -20.94
N GLY A 57 0.57 2.72 -21.73
CA GLY A 57 -0.41 1.81 -22.33
C GLY A 57 -1.08 0.85 -21.33
N TYR A 58 -0.97 -0.45 -21.59
CA TYR A 58 -1.58 -1.50 -20.77
C TYR A 58 -1.17 -1.46 -19.29
N PRO A 59 0.13 -1.42 -18.90
CA PRO A 59 0.55 -1.26 -17.51
C PRO A 59 -0.18 -0.15 -16.72
N LEU A 60 -0.45 1.00 -17.34
CA LEU A 60 -1.21 2.08 -16.70
C LEU A 60 -2.67 1.67 -16.44
N THR A 61 -3.34 1.14 -17.47
CA THR A 61 -4.73 0.70 -17.34
C THR A 61 -4.88 -0.44 -16.33
N ALA A 62 -3.90 -1.34 -16.26
CA ALA A 62 -3.83 -2.38 -15.24
C ALA A 62 -3.69 -1.78 -13.83
N ALA A 63 -2.86 -0.74 -13.65
CA ALA A 63 -2.77 -0.01 -12.39
C ALA A 63 -4.10 0.66 -12.01
N CYS A 64 -4.77 1.33 -12.94
CA CYS A 64 -6.09 1.92 -12.69
C CYS A 64 -7.11 0.87 -12.27
N HIS A 65 -7.15 -0.28 -12.96
CA HIS A 65 -8.04 -1.39 -12.62
C HIS A 65 -7.76 -1.91 -11.21
N ARG A 66 -6.49 -2.20 -10.86
CA ARG A 66 -6.13 -2.66 -9.51
C ARG A 66 -6.54 -1.67 -8.43
N ILE A 67 -6.29 -0.38 -8.64
CA ILE A 67 -6.66 0.67 -7.68
C ILE A 67 -8.18 0.66 -7.46
N VAL A 68 -8.97 0.59 -8.54
CA VAL A 68 -10.43 0.50 -8.43
C VAL A 68 -10.87 -0.78 -7.71
N THR A 69 -10.29 -1.94 -8.05
CA THR A 69 -10.59 -3.21 -7.39
C THR A 69 -10.30 -3.12 -5.88
N ILE A 70 -9.18 -2.54 -5.47
CA ILE A 70 -8.82 -2.35 -4.05
C ILE A 70 -9.88 -1.50 -3.34
N PHE A 71 -10.26 -0.35 -3.90
CA PHE A 71 -11.20 0.56 -3.24
C PHE A 71 -12.66 0.07 -3.28
N ALA A 72 -13.02 -0.76 -4.26
CA ALA A 72 -14.35 -1.37 -4.39
C ALA A 72 -14.49 -2.68 -3.59
N ASP A 73 -13.39 -3.24 -3.07
CA ASP A 73 -13.43 -4.45 -2.28
C ASP A 73 -14.06 -4.18 -0.90
N SER A 74 -15.16 -4.89 -0.63
CA SER A 74 -15.91 -4.80 0.61
C SER A 74 -15.09 -5.07 1.87
N ALA A 75 -14.01 -5.85 1.79
CA ALA A 75 -13.11 -6.11 2.91
C ALA A 75 -12.39 -4.84 3.38
N ASN A 76 -12.11 -3.91 2.46
CA ASN A 76 -11.44 -2.64 2.74
C ASN A 76 -12.42 -1.52 3.17
N HIS A 77 -13.72 -1.67 2.90
CA HIS A 77 -14.71 -0.59 3.05
C HIS A 77 -14.80 0.00 4.45
N ILE A 78 -14.72 -0.82 5.51
CA ILE A 78 -14.85 -0.32 6.89
C ILE A 78 -13.66 0.58 7.23
N ALA A 79 -12.44 0.16 6.90
CA ALA A 79 -11.24 0.96 7.13
C ALA A 79 -11.25 2.25 6.29
N ILE A 80 -11.68 2.18 5.02
CA ILE A 80 -11.80 3.37 4.16
C ILE A 80 -12.86 4.34 4.72
N ARG A 81 -14.05 3.87 5.08
CA ARG A 81 -15.11 4.73 5.65
C ARG A 81 -14.65 5.43 6.91
N ALA A 82 -13.91 4.72 7.76
CA ALA A 82 -13.43 5.30 9.00
C ALA A 82 -12.33 6.35 8.77
N GLU A 83 -11.42 6.15 7.82
CA GLU A 83 -10.49 7.21 7.40
C GLU A 83 -11.17 8.37 6.67
N LEU A 84 -12.24 8.13 5.89
CA LEU A 84 -13.08 9.19 5.32
C LEU A 84 -13.77 10.02 6.40
N ALA A 85 -14.21 9.38 7.49
CA ALA A 85 -14.80 10.06 8.63
C ALA A 85 -13.77 10.92 9.38
N LEU A 86 -12.54 10.40 9.58
CA LEU A 86 -11.42 11.19 10.11
C LEU A 86 -11.04 12.34 9.18
N ALA A 87 -11.08 12.13 7.87
CA ALA A 87 -10.80 13.16 6.88
C ALA A 87 -11.83 14.30 6.93
N ALA A 88 -13.10 13.99 7.21
CA ALA A 88 -14.13 15.01 7.42
C ALA A 88 -13.76 15.95 8.56
N THR A 89 -13.31 15.43 9.71
CA THR A 89 -12.83 16.21 10.85
C THR A 89 -11.51 16.94 10.56
N TYR A 90 -10.59 16.31 9.82
CA TYR A 90 -9.31 16.93 9.46
C TYR A 90 -9.47 18.16 8.57
N TYR A 91 -10.31 18.08 7.55
CA TYR A 91 -10.56 19.19 6.62
C TYR A 91 -11.50 20.26 7.19
N LEU A 92 -12.33 19.93 8.18
CA LEU A 92 -13.26 20.82 8.87
C LEU A 92 -12.79 21.09 10.30
N ARG A 93 -11.96 22.12 10.53
CA ARG A 93 -11.57 22.49 11.91
C ARG A 93 -12.72 23.12 12.70
N ASP A 94 -12.64 23.04 14.03
CA ASP A 94 -13.66 23.44 15.02
C ASP A 94 -14.26 24.85 14.84
N ASP A 95 -13.54 25.78 14.23
CA ASP A 95 -14.02 27.14 13.89
C ASP A 95 -14.70 27.20 12.52
N ASP A 96 -15.12 26.06 11.97
CA ASP A 96 -15.73 25.99 10.66
C ASP A 96 -14.77 26.49 9.55
N ARG A 97 -13.47 26.54 9.85
CA ARG A 97 -12.41 26.96 8.92
C ARG A 97 -11.91 25.74 8.18
N GLU A 98 -12.03 25.81 6.87
CA GLU A 98 -11.51 24.81 5.96
C GLU A 98 -9.99 24.72 6.08
N HIS A 99 -9.46 23.53 6.30
CA HIS A 99 -8.03 23.30 6.22
C HIS A 99 -7.60 23.32 4.75
N TRP A 100 -6.77 24.31 4.41
CA TRP A 100 -6.17 24.44 3.08
C TRP A 100 -4.78 23.87 3.09
N LEU A 101 -4.50 23.03 2.10
CA LEU A 101 -3.18 22.49 1.84
C LEU A 101 -2.46 23.44 0.88
N ASP A 102 -1.20 23.72 1.19
CA ASP A 102 -0.35 24.49 0.28
C ASP A 102 -0.07 23.64 -0.98
N PRO A 103 -0.25 24.19 -2.19
CA PRO A 103 0.03 23.47 -3.41
C PRO A 103 1.50 23.04 -3.49
N VAL A 104 1.74 21.75 -3.75
CA VAL A 104 3.06 21.17 -3.97
C VAL A 104 3.21 20.81 -5.45
N GLU A 105 4.11 21.48 -6.15
CA GLU A 105 4.35 21.22 -7.57
C GLU A 105 5.15 19.92 -7.77
N LEU A 106 4.78 19.15 -8.78
CA LEU A 106 5.55 17.99 -9.22
C LEU A 106 6.93 18.43 -9.76
N PRO A 107 7.97 17.61 -9.63
CA PRO A 107 9.29 17.96 -10.16
C PRO A 107 9.21 18.08 -11.69
N GLU A 108 9.86 19.12 -12.22
CA GLU A 108 10.03 19.27 -13.66
C GLU A 108 10.98 18.19 -14.18
N LEU A 109 10.43 17.23 -14.93
CA LEU A 109 11.18 16.16 -15.56
C LEU A 109 11.36 16.43 -17.05
N ASP A 110 12.59 16.17 -17.54
CA ASP A 110 12.93 16.20 -18.96
C ASP A 110 13.81 14.99 -19.31
N ARG A 111 13.30 14.10 -20.14
CA ARG A 111 13.86 12.77 -20.48
C ARG A 111 15.00 12.88 -21.46
N THR A 112 15.18 14.08 -22.00
CA THR A 112 16.36 14.43 -22.74
C THR A 112 17.56 14.69 -21.83
N GLN A 113 17.36 14.94 -20.53
CA GLN A 113 18.43 15.10 -19.57
C GLN A 113 18.82 13.73 -18.99
N ALA A 114 20.07 13.34 -19.22
CA ALA A 114 20.66 12.07 -18.78
C ALA A 114 20.90 11.98 -17.26
N GLU A 115 20.19 12.77 -16.45
CA GLU A 115 20.30 12.69 -14.99
C GLU A 115 19.51 11.49 -14.47
N PHE A 116 19.99 10.29 -14.80
CA PHE A 116 19.49 9.00 -14.30
C PHE A 116 19.32 9.03 -12.77
N ALA A 117 20.24 9.69 -12.06
CA ALA A 117 20.20 9.85 -10.61
C ALA A 117 19.00 10.69 -10.10
N ARG A 118 18.48 11.68 -10.86
CA ARG A 118 17.31 12.47 -10.45
C ARG A 118 15.98 11.75 -10.68
N ARG A 119 15.94 10.84 -11.67
CA ARG A 119 14.79 9.98 -11.99
C ARG A 119 14.71 8.78 -11.07
N ARG A 120 15.85 8.25 -10.66
CA ARG A 120 15.98 7.21 -9.64
C ARG A 120 15.79 7.84 -8.26
N ARG A 121 14.54 8.08 -7.91
CA ARG A 121 14.18 8.29 -6.51
C ARG A 121 13.80 6.93 -5.97
N PRO A 122 14.43 6.48 -4.88
CA PRO A 122 13.88 5.32 -4.22
C PRO A 122 12.44 5.67 -3.80
N TRP A 123 11.58 4.67 -3.88
CA TRP A 123 10.16 4.59 -3.54
C TRP A 123 9.80 5.03 -2.11
N ASP A 124 10.66 5.82 -1.49
CA ASP A 124 11.12 5.65 -0.12
C ASP A 124 11.19 7.02 0.60
N CYS A 125 10.61 8.04 -0.02
CA CYS A 125 10.57 9.40 0.51
C CYS A 125 9.51 9.48 1.61
N ALA A 126 9.98 9.51 2.84
CA ALA A 126 9.16 9.51 4.05
C ALA A 126 8.40 10.83 4.22
N THR A 127 7.24 10.95 3.58
CA THR A 127 6.18 11.86 4.04
C THR A 127 5.21 11.05 4.88
N ALA A 128 4.93 11.52 6.10
CA ALA A 128 3.88 10.95 6.92
C ALA A 128 2.55 11.06 6.18
N SER A 129 1.86 9.94 5.95
CA SER A 129 0.49 9.96 5.41
C SER A 129 -0.51 10.19 6.53
N GLU A 130 -1.36 11.21 6.36
CA GLU A 130 -2.48 11.55 7.24
C GLU A 130 -3.54 10.43 7.28
N PHE A 131 -3.71 9.71 6.17
CA PHE A 131 -4.69 8.62 5.98
C PHE A 131 -3.93 7.36 5.56
N PRO A 132 -3.27 6.66 6.51
CA PRO A 132 -2.30 5.64 6.19
C PRO A 132 -2.88 4.41 5.48
N PHE A 133 -4.14 4.02 5.73
CA PHE A 133 -4.76 2.89 5.05
C PHE A 133 -5.10 3.23 3.60
N ILE A 134 -5.75 4.37 3.33
CA ILE A 134 -6.06 4.85 1.98
C ILE A 134 -4.76 5.05 1.18
N ALA A 135 -3.71 5.60 1.80
CA ALA A 135 -2.42 5.76 1.16
C ALA A 135 -1.72 4.43 0.84
N ALA A 136 -1.80 3.43 1.74
CA ALA A 136 -1.28 2.09 1.48
C ALA A 136 -2.03 1.41 0.31
N CYS A 137 -3.37 1.52 0.29
CA CYS A 137 -4.20 1.02 -0.81
C CYS A 137 -3.75 1.60 -2.17
N LEU A 138 -3.57 2.92 -2.24
CA LEU A 138 -3.12 3.59 -3.46
C LEU A 138 -1.69 3.17 -3.83
N LEU A 139 -0.77 3.18 -2.87
CA LEU A 139 0.63 2.83 -3.08
C LEU A 139 0.76 1.43 -3.65
N GLN A 140 0.11 0.43 -3.04
CA GLN A 140 0.18 -0.95 -3.49
C GLN A 140 -0.48 -1.17 -4.85
N GLY A 141 -1.61 -0.51 -5.12
CA GLY A 141 -2.26 -0.57 -6.43
C GLY A 141 -1.37 -0.08 -7.58
N VAL A 142 -0.55 0.93 -7.32
CA VAL A 142 0.46 1.43 -8.27
C VAL A 142 1.71 0.54 -8.30
N ALA A 143 2.25 0.19 -7.13
CA ALA A 143 3.58 -0.40 -6.97
C ALA A 143 3.67 -1.89 -7.31
N PHE A 144 2.59 -2.65 -7.15
CA PHE A 144 2.62 -4.10 -7.27
C PHE A 144 1.46 -4.62 -8.13
N ASP A 145 1.81 -5.41 -9.15
CA ASP A 145 0.85 -6.11 -9.97
C ASP A 145 0.69 -7.56 -9.49
N ALA A 146 -0.35 -7.84 -8.71
CA ALA A 146 -0.62 -9.19 -8.21
C ALA A 146 -0.91 -10.22 -9.33
N GLN A 147 -1.35 -9.76 -10.51
CA GLN A 147 -1.59 -10.65 -11.64
C GLN A 147 -0.29 -11.07 -12.32
N GLY A 148 0.54 -10.11 -12.74
CA GLY A 148 1.83 -10.36 -13.40
C GLY A 148 2.97 -10.75 -12.45
N GLY A 149 2.87 -10.37 -11.17
CA GLY A 149 3.97 -10.39 -10.22
C GLY A 149 4.97 -9.25 -10.45
N ASP A 150 4.61 -8.23 -11.22
CA ASP A 150 5.51 -7.12 -11.56
C ASP A 150 5.54 -6.06 -10.45
N ILE A 151 6.70 -5.41 -10.33
CA ILE A 151 6.89 -4.25 -9.46
C ILE A 151 7.05 -3.01 -10.32
N ARG A 152 6.49 -1.90 -9.84
CA ARG A 152 6.57 -0.59 -10.49
C ARG A 152 7.12 0.43 -9.50
N PRO A 153 7.95 1.39 -9.95
CA PRO A 153 8.38 2.47 -9.09
C PRO A 153 7.16 3.28 -8.68
N ALA A 154 6.94 3.42 -7.37
CA ALA A 154 5.84 4.17 -6.80
C ALA A 154 6.32 4.92 -5.56
N ARG A 155 5.81 6.11 -5.32
CA ARG A 155 6.22 6.96 -4.19
C ARG A 155 5.04 7.73 -3.66
N LEU A 156 4.93 7.86 -2.35
CA LEU A 156 3.97 8.77 -1.73
C LEU A 156 4.37 10.24 -1.93
N GLU A 157 3.38 11.07 -2.20
CA GLU A 157 3.53 12.53 -2.24
C GLU A 157 2.58 13.21 -1.24
N PRO A 158 2.85 14.45 -0.84
CA PRO A 158 1.96 15.22 0.02
C PRO A 158 0.56 15.38 -0.57
N LEU A 159 -0.47 15.47 0.29
CA LEU A 159 -1.86 15.67 -0.15
C LEU A 159 -2.06 16.96 -0.96
N GLY A 160 -1.23 17.98 -0.74
CA GLY A 160 -1.25 19.24 -1.48
C GLY A 160 -0.67 19.15 -2.90
N THR A 161 -0.23 17.99 -3.36
CA THR A 161 0.37 17.83 -4.70
C THR A 161 -0.60 18.22 -5.80
N VAL A 162 -0.11 18.96 -6.80
CA VAL A 162 -0.92 19.41 -7.95
C VAL A 162 -0.33 18.96 -9.28
N TYR A 163 -1.22 18.65 -10.21
CA TYR A 163 -0.94 18.37 -11.61
C TYR A 163 -1.07 19.64 -12.46
N ARG A 164 -0.11 19.84 -13.36
CA ARG A 164 -0.10 20.92 -14.37
C ARG A 164 -0.14 20.33 -15.76
N ASP A 165 -1.05 20.81 -16.60
CA ASP A 165 -1.16 20.35 -18.00
C ASP A 165 0.00 20.81 -18.88
N THR A 166 0.86 21.71 -18.37
CA THR A 166 2.11 22.16 -18.97
C THR A 166 3.27 21.19 -18.68
N SER A 167 3.08 20.23 -17.80
CA SER A 167 4.08 19.22 -17.48
C SER A 167 4.35 18.33 -18.69
N LYS A 168 5.62 18.29 -19.12
CA LYS A 168 6.03 17.60 -20.35
C LYS A 168 5.94 16.08 -20.25
N GLU A 169 6.11 15.53 -19.04
CA GLU A 169 6.19 14.07 -18.82
C GLU A 169 5.11 13.50 -17.94
N TRP A 170 4.41 14.35 -17.19
CA TRP A 170 3.43 13.90 -16.23
C TRP A 170 2.07 13.69 -16.90
N GLY A 171 1.51 12.52 -16.69
CA GLY A 171 0.09 12.24 -16.76
C GLY A 171 -0.50 12.17 -15.36
N MET A 172 -1.82 12.16 -15.28
CA MET A 172 -2.55 12.04 -14.03
C MET A 172 -3.62 10.95 -14.14
N ALA A 173 -3.77 10.13 -13.11
CA ALA A 173 -4.93 9.30 -12.89
C ALA A 173 -5.63 9.73 -11.60
N VAL A 174 -6.96 9.78 -11.61
CA VAL A 174 -7.76 10.20 -10.45
C VAL A 174 -8.79 9.12 -10.14
N VAL A 175 -8.93 8.77 -8.87
CA VAL A 175 -9.93 7.83 -8.37
C VAL A 175 -10.79 8.53 -7.32
N ASP A 176 -12.10 8.55 -7.54
CA ASP A 176 -13.09 9.11 -6.62
C ASP A 176 -13.72 8.00 -5.80
N ILE A 177 -13.49 8.05 -4.49
CA ILE A 177 -13.98 7.08 -3.49
C ILE A 177 -15.10 7.66 -2.62
N THR A 178 -15.78 8.73 -3.09
CA THR A 178 -16.95 9.29 -2.40
C THR A 178 -18.03 8.24 -2.13
N ASP A 179 -18.23 7.32 -3.07
CA ASP A 179 -19.13 6.18 -2.96
C ASP A 179 -18.35 4.89 -3.23
N LEU A 180 -18.16 4.07 -2.19
CA LEU A 180 -17.40 2.81 -2.30
C LEU A 180 -18.14 1.74 -3.12
N GLY A 181 -19.47 1.84 -3.25
CA GLY A 181 -20.24 0.98 -4.15
C GLY A 181 -20.20 1.42 -5.62
N GLY A 182 -19.67 2.62 -5.88
CA GLY A 182 -19.66 3.29 -7.17
C GLY A 182 -18.37 4.06 -7.42
N VAL A 183 -17.23 3.44 -7.12
CA VAL A 183 -15.88 4.02 -7.32
C VAL A 183 -15.74 4.49 -8.76
N ARG A 184 -15.25 5.71 -8.95
CA ARG A 184 -15.05 6.31 -10.27
C ARG A 184 -13.56 6.49 -10.54
N TYR A 185 -13.15 6.43 -11.80
CA TYR A 185 -11.76 6.67 -12.19
C TYR A 185 -11.64 7.60 -13.39
N GLY A 186 -10.43 8.05 -13.70
CA GLY A 186 -10.19 8.83 -14.90
C GLY A 186 -8.72 9.03 -15.19
N ILE A 187 -8.37 9.05 -16.48
CA ILE A 187 -6.99 9.21 -16.95
C ILE A 187 -6.88 10.54 -17.70
N VAL A 188 -5.89 11.35 -17.35
CA VAL A 188 -5.55 12.62 -18.00
C VAL A 188 -4.11 12.53 -18.48
N GLY A 189 -3.91 12.75 -19.78
CA GLY A 189 -2.59 12.72 -20.38
C GLY A 189 -2.57 13.51 -21.68
N PHE A 190 -1.51 14.27 -21.86
CA PHE A 190 -1.29 15.07 -23.07
C PHE A 190 -0.10 14.54 -23.84
N SER A 191 -0.21 14.58 -25.17
CA SER A 191 0.86 14.13 -26.02
C SER A 191 2.03 15.11 -25.95
N SER A 192 3.24 14.56 -25.90
CA SER A 192 4.48 15.34 -25.91
C SER A 192 5.40 14.83 -27.01
N ALA A 193 6.15 15.74 -27.64
CA ALA A 193 7.12 15.39 -28.68
C ALA A 193 8.31 16.38 -28.69
N ARG A 194 9.41 15.97 -29.32
CA ARG A 194 10.49 16.89 -29.65
C ARG A 194 10.04 17.81 -30.78
N MET A 195 10.16 19.12 -30.53
CA MET A 195 9.75 20.16 -31.44
C MET A 195 10.97 21.00 -31.87
N VAL A 196 11.09 21.29 -33.17
CA VAL A 196 12.07 22.25 -33.70
C VAL A 196 11.38 23.48 -34.22
N PHE A 197 12.12 24.57 -34.19
CA PHE A 197 11.74 25.79 -34.84
C PHE A 197 11.76 25.63 -36.36
N VAL A 198 10.70 26.05 -37.05
CA VAL A 198 10.67 26.14 -38.51
C VAL A 198 10.24 27.55 -38.98
N PRO A 199 10.84 28.06 -40.07
CA PRO A 199 10.63 29.45 -40.49
C PRO A 199 9.30 29.71 -41.20
N THR A 200 8.52 28.68 -41.54
CA THR A 200 7.27 28.83 -42.28
C THR A 200 6.19 27.86 -41.80
N GLU A 201 4.92 28.29 -41.88
CA GLU A 201 3.75 27.45 -41.58
C GLU A 201 3.67 26.22 -42.51
N THR A 202 4.09 26.36 -43.77
CA THR A 202 4.16 25.25 -44.73
C THR A 202 5.15 24.18 -44.28
N ALA A 203 6.30 24.59 -43.71
CA ALA A 203 7.29 23.66 -43.17
C ALA A 203 6.78 22.93 -41.91
N GLN A 204 5.94 23.59 -41.10
CA GLN A 204 5.26 23.00 -39.94
C GLN A 204 4.25 21.93 -40.35
N ARG A 205 3.44 22.20 -41.39
CA ARG A 205 2.40 21.26 -41.87
C ARG A 205 2.98 20.04 -42.63
N ASN A 206 4.18 20.16 -43.20
CA ASN A 206 4.84 19.04 -43.90
C ASN A 206 5.32 17.96 -42.92
N ARG A 207 4.69 16.77 -42.92
CA ARG A 207 5.15 15.61 -42.12
C ARG A 207 6.55 15.19 -42.55
N CYS A 208 7.50 15.16 -41.61
CA CYS A 208 8.82 14.60 -41.87
C CYS A 208 8.75 13.07 -41.79
N TRP A 209 8.94 12.37 -42.92
CA TRP A 209 9.22 10.94 -42.96
C TRP A 209 10.73 10.72 -42.86
N LEU A 210 11.31 10.91 -41.67
CA LEU A 210 12.67 10.43 -41.40
C LEU A 210 12.55 9.13 -40.61
N GLY A 211 13.20 8.09 -41.12
CA GLY A 211 12.94 6.67 -40.84
C GLY A 211 12.84 6.30 -39.36
N ALA A 212 11.80 5.52 -39.05
CA ALA A 212 11.35 5.11 -37.74
C ALA A 212 12.25 4.10 -37.00
N HIS A 213 13.57 4.08 -37.22
CA HIS A 213 14.40 2.94 -36.78
C HIS A 213 15.64 3.26 -35.93
N ASN A 214 15.95 4.52 -35.63
CA ASN A 214 17.06 4.85 -34.72
C ASN A 214 16.56 5.75 -33.59
N GLY A 215 16.78 5.32 -32.34
CA GLY A 215 16.20 5.91 -31.13
C GLY A 215 16.49 7.39 -30.88
N PHE A 216 15.86 7.90 -29.81
CA PHE A 216 15.85 9.27 -29.25
C PHE A 216 17.15 10.09 -29.28
N ALA A 217 18.31 9.47 -29.49
CA ALA A 217 19.62 10.01 -29.18
C ALA A 217 20.15 11.10 -30.16
N PHE A 218 19.59 11.27 -31.37
CA PHE A 218 20.29 12.04 -32.42
C PHE A 218 19.54 13.24 -33.05
N HIS A 219 18.31 13.56 -32.62
CA HIS A 219 17.55 14.67 -33.21
C HIS A 219 17.52 15.94 -32.34
N PRO A 220 18.06 17.09 -32.80
CA PRO A 220 17.99 18.36 -32.07
C PRO A 220 16.54 18.85 -31.95
N GLY A 221 16.17 19.47 -30.81
CA GLY A 221 14.83 20.03 -30.58
C GLY A 221 14.49 20.22 -29.10
N THR A 222 13.46 21.00 -28.81
CA THR A 222 12.92 21.22 -27.45
C THR A 222 11.77 20.26 -27.18
N PHE A 223 11.78 19.56 -26.05
CA PHE A 223 10.67 18.68 -25.66
C PHE A 223 9.49 19.50 -25.12
N ARG A 224 8.29 19.31 -25.68
CA ARG A 224 7.08 20.11 -25.39
C ARG A 224 5.82 19.25 -25.46
N VAL A 225 4.81 19.64 -24.67
CA VAL A 225 3.42 19.19 -24.86
C VAL A 225 2.93 19.76 -26.19
N ILE A 226 2.33 18.92 -27.03
CA ILE A 226 1.89 19.28 -28.38
C ILE A 226 0.37 19.44 -28.51
N ASP A 227 -0.39 18.94 -27.54
CA ASP A 227 -1.83 19.10 -27.51
C ASP A 227 -2.18 20.57 -27.25
N GLU A 228 -2.66 21.27 -28.29
CA GLU A 228 -3.07 22.68 -28.19
C GLU A 228 -4.34 22.85 -27.35
N VAL A 229 -5.27 21.89 -27.47
CA VAL A 229 -6.52 21.86 -26.71
C VAL A 229 -6.38 20.86 -25.58
N ARG A 230 -6.41 21.35 -24.34
CA ARG A 230 -6.23 20.57 -23.11
C ARG A 230 -7.49 20.65 -22.24
N PRO A 231 -8.57 19.93 -22.60
CA PRO A 231 -9.82 20.02 -21.88
C PRO A 231 -9.68 19.41 -20.49
N ARG A 232 -10.30 20.03 -19.48
CA ARG A 232 -10.36 19.53 -18.10
C ARG A 232 -11.36 18.39 -17.96
N ARG A 233 -11.11 17.30 -18.69
CA ARG A 233 -11.95 16.11 -18.76
C ARG A 233 -11.08 14.87 -18.70
N ALA A 234 -11.41 13.95 -17.80
CA ALA A 234 -10.75 12.64 -17.77
C ALA A 234 -11.20 11.76 -18.94
N MET A 235 -10.31 10.88 -19.39
CA MET A 235 -10.55 9.83 -20.38
C MET A 235 -10.79 8.49 -19.69
N SER A 236 -11.58 7.63 -20.32
CA SER A 236 -11.62 6.20 -19.97
C SER A 236 -10.36 5.48 -20.42
N ALA A 237 -10.12 4.27 -19.90
CA ALA A 237 -9.02 3.43 -20.37
C ALA A 237 -9.12 3.14 -21.87
N ALA A 238 -10.33 2.90 -22.41
CA ALA A 238 -10.54 2.68 -23.83
C ALA A 238 -10.25 3.95 -24.67
N GLU A 239 -10.69 5.12 -24.23
CA GLU A 239 -10.36 6.40 -24.88
C GLU A 239 -8.85 6.67 -24.84
N PHE A 240 -8.20 6.40 -23.71
CA PHE A 240 -6.76 6.53 -23.53
C PHE A 240 -6.01 5.60 -24.49
N MET A 241 -6.29 4.30 -24.49
CA MET A 241 -5.65 3.35 -25.42
C MET A 241 -5.87 3.78 -26.87
N ALA A 242 -7.10 4.11 -27.27
CA ALA A 242 -7.40 4.54 -28.65
C ALA A 242 -6.65 5.81 -29.10
N LYS A 243 -6.25 6.69 -28.16
CA LYS A 243 -5.45 7.89 -28.45
C LYS A 243 -4.00 7.54 -28.83
N TRP A 244 -3.41 6.48 -28.27
CA TRP A 244 -1.99 6.12 -28.49
C TRP A 244 -1.74 4.81 -29.24
N ASP A 245 -2.77 3.99 -29.47
CA ASP A 245 -2.70 2.68 -30.16
C ASP A 245 -2.47 2.78 -31.70
N ARG A 246 -2.40 3.99 -32.27
CA ARG A 246 -2.32 4.20 -33.74
C ARG A 246 -0.91 4.11 -34.35
N GLY A 247 0.04 3.45 -33.70
CA GLY A 247 1.38 3.31 -34.28
C GLY A 247 2.49 2.74 -33.39
N HIS A 248 2.21 2.35 -32.14
CA HIS A 248 3.15 1.52 -31.40
C HIS A 248 2.98 0.08 -31.90
N VAL A 249 4.09 -0.53 -32.33
CA VAL A 249 4.17 -1.98 -32.44
C VAL A 249 3.74 -2.53 -31.08
N PRO A 250 2.83 -3.53 -31.00
CA PRO A 250 2.47 -4.13 -29.73
C PRO A 250 3.77 -4.46 -29.02
N VAL A 251 3.99 -3.86 -27.85
CA VAL A 251 5.09 -4.28 -26.98
C VAL A 251 4.87 -5.79 -26.86
N MET A 252 5.84 -6.57 -27.32
CA MET A 252 5.72 -8.00 -27.65
C MET A 252 5.45 -8.89 -26.40
N TYR A 253 5.03 -8.31 -25.28
CA TYR A 253 5.18 -8.82 -23.93
C TYR A 253 3.92 -8.76 -23.04
N SER A 254 2.72 -8.38 -23.54
CA SER A 254 1.50 -8.41 -22.70
C SER A 254 0.26 -9.06 -23.33
N ALA A 255 0.43 -9.82 -24.41
CA ALA A 255 -0.66 -10.40 -25.19
C ALA A 255 -1.56 -11.41 -24.45
N VAL A 256 -1.24 -11.83 -23.21
CA VAL A 256 -2.03 -12.86 -22.51
C VAL A 256 -3.25 -12.27 -21.79
N ASN A 257 -3.25 -10.98 -21.41
CA ASN A 257 -4.34 -10.37 -20.61
C ASN A 257 -4.87 -9.01 -21.12
N GLU A 258 -4.28 -8.44 -22.17
CA GLU A 258 -4.67 -7.14 -22.76
C GLU A 258 -6.19 -6.95 -23.01
N PRO A 259 -6.94 -7.94 -23.58
CA PRO A 259 -8.37 -7.76 -23.82
C PRO A 259 -9.20 -7.68 -22.53
N ARG A 260 -8.76 -8.36 -21.46
CA ARG A 260 -9.59 -8.59 -20.27
C ARG A 260 -9.70 -7.36 -19.37
N ILE A 261 -8.64 -6.53 -19.26
CA ILE A 261 -8.65 -5.36 -18.36
C ILE A 261 -9.46 -4.20 -18.92
N ALA A 262 -9.36 -3.94 -20.23
CA ALA A 262 -10.15 -2.90 -20.87
C ALA A 262 -11.66 -3.20 -20.70
N ASP A 263 -12.06 -4.46 -20.88
CA ASP A 263 -13.44 -4.91 -20.66
C ASP A 263 -13.91 -4.71 -19.21
N LEU A 264 -13.04 -4.95 -18.22
CA LEU A 264 -13.37 -4.75 -16.80
C LEU A 264 -13.55 -3.26 -16.45
N LEU A 265 -12.76 -2.37 -17.06
CA LEU A 265 -12.82 -0.93 -16.82
C LEU A 265 -13.97 -0.22 -17.57
N VAL A 266 -14.56 -0.85 -18.58
CA VAL A 266 -15.68 -0.27 -19.37
C VAL A 266 -16.91 -0.01 -18.51
N HIS A 267 -17.13 -0.82 -17.48
CA HIS A 267 -18.29 -0.71 -16.59
C HIS A 267 -18.10 0.29 -15.45
N ILE A 268 -16.90 0.84 -15.29
CA ILE A 268 -16.58 1.74 -14.19
C ILE A 268 -16.82 3.19 -14.64
N PRO A 269 -17.62 3.98 -13.90
CA PRO A 269 -17.93 5.36 -14.26
C PRO A 269 -16.68 6.27 -14.22
N LEU A 270 -16.71 7.33 -15.03
CA LEU A 270 -15.66 8.34 -15.01
C LEU A 270 -15.85 9.35 -13.87
N VAL A 271 -14.74 9.88 -13.34
CA VAL A 271 -14.76 10.96 -12.35
C VAL A 271 -15.48 12.21 -12.89
N ASP A 272 -16.21 12.88 -12.01
CA ASP A 272 -16.83 14.17 -12.32
C ASP A 272 -15.73 15.24 -12.50
N PRO A 273 -15.88 16.21 -13.43
CA PRO A 273 -14.89 17.28 -13.60
C PRO A 273 -14.56 18.06 -12.33
N THR A 274 -15.50 18.20 -11.40
CA THR A 274 -15.27 18.85 -10.09
C THR A 274 -14.33 18.06 -9.18
N ALA A 275 -14.08 16.79 -9.45
CA ALA A 275 -13.06 15.99 -8.76
C ALA A 275 -11.63 16.46 -9.10
N LEU A 276 -11.46 17.16 -10.22
CA LEU A 276 -10.18 17.65 -10.71
C LEU A 276 -9.81 19.04 -10.18
N ASP A 277 -10.72 19.75 -9.50
CA ASP A 277 -10.56 21.17 -9.19
C ASP A 277 -9.38 21.49 -8.26
N LEU A 278 -9.13 20.63 -7.25
CA LEU A 278 -8.03 20.83 -6.31
C LEU A 278 -6.72 20.19 -6.78
N VAL A 279 -6.79 19.04 -7.45
CA VAL A 279 -5.61 18.28 -7.88
C VAL A 279 -5.04 18.76 -9.21
N TRP A 280 -5.85 19.43 -10.03
CA TRP A 280 -5.41 20.10 -11.26
C TRP A 280 -5.99 21.51 -11.23
N PRO A 281 -5.45 22.48 -10.48
CA PRO A 281 -6.03 23.83 -10.39
C PRO A 281 -5.91 24.59 -11.72
N SER A 282 -6.86 25.48 -12.00
CA SER A 282 -6.79 26.39 -13.17
C SER A 282 -5.87 27.57 -12.86
N ASP A 283 -5.15 28.10 -13.87
CA ASP A 283 -4.27 29.27 -13.73
C ASP A 283 -5.00 30.59 -13.40
N SER A 284 -6.34 30.57 -13.32
CA SER A 284 -7.13 31.71 -12.89
C SER A 284 -7.28 31.70 -11.36
N PRO A 285 -6.79 32.74 -10.64
CA PRO A 285 -6.98 32.87 -9.20
C PRO A 285 -8.45 33.09 -8.78
N ALA A 286 -9.39 33.15 -9.72
CA ALA A 286 -10.80 33.47 -9.49
C ALA A 286 -11.71 32.25 -9.21
N GLY A 287 -11.20 31.02 -9.31
CA GLY A 287 -12.03 29.80 -9.20
C GLY A 287 -12.34 29.29 -7.79
N ILE A 288 -11.76 29.90 -6.74
CA ILE A 288 -11.73 29.30 -5.39
C ILE A 288 -12.76 29.95 -4.43
N LEU A 289 -13.87 30.46 -4.95
CA LEU A 289 -14.96 30.99 -4.13
C LEU A 289 -16.28 30.36 -4.53
N LEU A 290 -16.48 29.09 -4.16
CA LEU A 290 -17.82 28.53 -4.10
C LEU A 290 -18.41 28.75 -2.71
N SER A 291 -19.59 29.34 -2.72
CA SER A 291 -20.37 29.72 -1.54
C SER A 291 -20.65 28.51 -0.66
N ARG A 292 -20.22 28.65 0.59
CA ARG A 292 -20.61 27.77 1.67
C ARG A 292 -22.13 27.90 1.86
N THR A 293 -22.89 26.84 1.62
CA THR A 293 -24.20 26.71 2.24
C THR A 293 -23.94 26.59 3.73
N LYS A 294 -24.08 27.69 4.47
CA LYS A 294 -24.29 27.60 5.92
C LYS A 294 -25.48 26.67 6.10
N LEU A 295 -25.25 25.50 6.70
CA LEU A 295 -26.33 24.75 7.30
C LEU A 295 -26.86 25.66 8.42
N SER A 296 -27.88 26.44 8.10
CA SER A 296 -28.66 27.15 9.10
C SER A 296 -29.21 26.08 10.03
N GLU A 297 -28.88 26.17 11.32
CA GLU A 297 -29.52 25.32 12.35
C GLU A 297 -31.03 25.44 12.17
N GLY A 298 -31.67 24.34 11.77
CA GLY A 298 -33.12 24.30 11.62
C GLY A 298 -33.80 24.24 12.98
N ASP A 299 -35.08 24.63 13.09
CA ASP A 299 -35.86 24.42 14.32
C ASP A 299 -35.94 22.93 14.74
N GLU A 300 -35.71 22.01 13.80
CA GLU A 300 -35.61 20.56 14.01
C GLU A 300 -34.33 20.17 14.77
N ASP A 301 -33.19 20.82 14.49
CA ASP A 301 -31.91 20.59 15.18
C ASP A 301 -32.02 20.96 16.67
N ARG A 302 -32.71 22.06 16.97
CA ARG A 302 -32.98 22.51 18.35
C ARG A 302 -33.79 21.51 19.16
N SER A 303 -34.67 20.75 18.53
CA SER A 303 -35.49 19.74 19.21
C SER A 303 -34.67 18.52 19.62
N VAL A 304 -33.75 18.06 18.75
CA VAL A 304 -32.81 16.98 19.05
C VAL A 304 -31.81 17.43 20.12
N ILE A 305 -31.24 18.64 20.01
CA ILE A 305 -30.29 19.18 21.00
C ILE A 305 -30.93 19.25 22.40
N LYS A 306 -32.15 19.80 22.52
CA LYS A 306 -32.86 19.87 23.81
C LYS A 306 -33.16 18.50 24.40
N LEU A 307 -33.44 17.50 23.56
CA LEU A 307 -33.69 16.14 24.02
C LEU A 307 -32.40 15.48 24.52
N VAL A 308 -31.29 15.68 23.80
CA VAL A 308 -29.96 15.22 24.21
C VAL A 308 -29.53 15.86 25.53
N ASP A 309 -29.73 17.17 25.72
CA ASP A 309 -29.42 17.86 26.98
C ASP A 309 -30.18 17.26 28.17
N LYS A 310 -31.48 16.96 28.00
CA LYS A 310 -32.29 16.31 29.05
C LYS A 310 -31.81 14.90 29.38
N VAL A 311 -31.26 14.20 28.39
CA VAL A 311 -30.74 12.84 28.57
C VAL A 311 -29.38 12.86 29.25
N PHE A 312 -28.52 13.84 28.96
CA PHE A 312 -27.27 14.02 29.69
C PHE A 312 -27.49 14.27 31.19
N ASP A 313 -28.60 14.91 31.55
CA ASP A 313 -28.96 15.15 32.96
C ASP A 313 -29.63 13.92 33.64
N ALA A 314 -29.77 12.80 32.92
CA ALA A 314 -30.38 11.57 33.41
C ALA A 314 -29.39 10.39 33.44
N ASP A 315 -29.32 9.65 34.55
CA ASP A 315 -28.43 8.49 34.71
C ASP A 315 -28.75 7.33 33.75
N ASP A 316 -30.04 7.17 33.41
CA ASP A 316 -30.52 6.24 32.40
C ASP A 316 -31.77 6.80 31.69
N PHE A 317 -31.98 6.39 30.43
CA PHE A 317 -33.18 6.72 29.68
C PHE A 317 -33.68 5.55 28.80
N ASP A 318 -34.97 5.57 28.50
CA ASP A 318 -35.55 4.67 27.52
C ASP A 318 -35.31 5.21 26.10
N ILE A 319 -34.69 4.38 25.25
CA ILE A 319 -34.44 4.65 23.83
C ILE A 319 -35.73 5.04 23.09
N SER A 320 -36.88 4.56 23.55
CA SER A 320 -38.19 4.92 22.99
C SER A 320 -38.50 6.43 23.04
N ALA A 321 -37.85 7.19 23.93
CA ALA A 321 -37.97 8.65 24.01
C ALA A 321 -37.54 9.37 22.72
N PHE A 322 -36.71 8.73 21.89
CA PHE A 322 -36.29 9.27 20.59
C PHE A 322 -37.21 8.84 19.43
N ASN A 323 -38.25 8.04 19.65
CA ASN A 323 -39.12 7.55 18.57
C ASN A 323 -39.81 8.66 17.77
N SER A 324 -40.15 9.79 18.41
CA SER A 324 -40.78 10.93 17.73
C SER A 324 -39.82 11.68 16.81
N VAL A 325 -38.53 11.71 17.14
CA VAL A 325 -37.49 12.43 16.35
C VAL A 325 -36.74 11.51 15.39
N ARG A 326 -36.78 10.19 15.59
CA ARG A 326 -36.24 9.18 14.67
C ARG A 326 -36.88 9.19 13.28
N VAL A 327 -38.07 9.78 13.15
CA VAL A 327 -38.77 9.91 11.86
C VAL A 327 -38.06 10.93 10.94
N LEU A 328 -37.20 11.80 11.49
CA LEU A 328 -36.44 12.76 10.69
C LEU A 328 -35.36 12.04 9.87
N SER A 329 -35.31 12.32 8.56
CA SER A 329 -34.40 11.66 7.61
C SER A 329 -32.91 11.90 7.90
N ASN A 330 -32.57 12.92 8.67
CA ASN A 330 -31.22 13.30 9.08
C ASN A 330 -30.99 13.19 10.60
N PHE A 331 -31.90 12.55 11.34
CA PHE A 331 -31.84 12.42 12.80
C PHE A 331 -30.46 11.94 13.29
N GLN A 332 -29.96 10.86 12.69
CA GLN A 332 -28.71 10.24 13.10
C GLN A 332 -27.51 11.18 12.89
N GLU A 333 -27.48 11.92 11.78
CA GLU A 333 -26.43 12.90 11.48
C GLU A 333 -26.47 14.09 12.45
N ILE A 334 -27.68 14.61 12.75
CA ILE A 334 -27.86 15.68 13.75
C ILE A 334 -27.39 15.21 15.12
N LEU A 335 -27.77 13.98 15.51
CA LEU A 335 -27.37 13.38 16.78
C LEU A 335 -25.85 13.21 16.85
N ARG A 336 -25.20 12.66 15.82
CA ARG A 336 -23.74 12.53 15.73
C ARG A 336 -23.04 13.87 15.94
N ARG A 337 -23.43 14.91 15.21
CA ARG A 337 -22.84 16.26 15.34
C ARG A 337 -23.02 16.82 16.75
N THR A 338 -24.20 16.63 17.33
CA THR A 338 -24.50 17.06 18.69
C THR A 338 -23.60 16.35 19.71
N LEU A 339 -23.43 15.04 19.59
CA LEU A 339 -22.58 14.25 20.49
C LEU A 339 -21.09 14.57 20.33
N ILE A 340 -20.62 14.84 19.11
CA ILE A 340 -19.24 15.29 18.87
C ILE A 340 -18.99 16.64 19.57
N LYS A 341 -19.92 17.59 19.42
CA LYS A 341 -19.84 18.93 20.05
C LYS A 341 -19.84 18.86 21.58
N TYR A 342 -20.60 17.92 22.17
CA TYR A 342 -20.68 17.73 23.61
C TYR A 342 -19.92 16.50 24.09
N SER A 343 -18.86 16.09 23.39
CA SER A 343 -18.11 14.87 23.68
C SER A 343 -17.55 14.81 25.10
N ALA A 344 -17.17 15.95 25.69
CA ALA A 344 -16.73 16.04 27.08
C ALA A 344 -17.81 15.66 28.12
N ARG A 345 -19.10 15.67 27.74
CA ARG A 345 -20.23 15.24 28.59
C ARG A 345 -20.59 13.77 28.39
N LEU A 346 -19.95 13.06 27.46
CA LEU A 346 -20.09 11.61 27.30
C LEU A 346 -19.24 10.89 28.37
N ASP A 347 -19.46 11.22 29.63
CA ASP A 347 -18.89 10.48 30.75
C ASP A 347 -19.52 9.07 30.80
N GLY A 348 -18.87 8.13 31.49
CA GLY A 348 -19.16 6.69 31.47
C GLY A 348 -20.53 6.25 32.01
N THR A 349 -21.55 7.09 31.94
CA THR A 349 -22.95 6.79 32.25
C THR A 349 -23.57 5.82 31.24
N GLN A 350 -24.59 5.09 31.68
CA GLN A 350 -25.33 4.15 30.84
C GLN A 350 -26.07 4.88 29.71
N SER A 351 -26.56 6.09 29.98
CA SER A 351 -27.12 7.03 28.99
C SER A 351 -26.15 7.32 27.85
N SER A 352 -24.88 7.62 28.13
CA SER A 352 -23.87 7.87 27.10
C SER A 352 -23.70 6.67 26.15
N GLY A 353 -23.65 5.45 26.69
CA GLY A 353 -23.57 4.23 25.87
C GLY A 353 -24.77 4.06 24.93
N LYS A 354 -26.00 4.31 25.43
CA LYS A 354 -27.22 4.27 24.62
C LYS A 354 -27.24 5.36 23.54
N LEU A 355 -26.85 6.59 23.86
CA LEU A 355 -26.75 7.69 22.90
C LEU A 355 -25.72 7.41 21.81
N ILE A 356 -24.55 6.90 22.19
CA ILE A 356 -23.49 6.50 21.25
C ILE A 356 -24.01 5.42 20.30
N GLN A 357 -24.70 4.41 20.83
CA GLN A 357 -25.28 3.35 20.01
C GLN A 357 -26.29 3.91 19.00
N LEU A 358 -27.13 4.86 19.41
CA LEU A 358 -28.13 5.46 18.52
C LEU A 358 -27.51 6.32 17.42
N ALA A 359 -26.43 7.03 17.75
CA ALA A 359 -25.78 7.94 16.82
C ALA A 359 -24.84 7.20 15.87
N PHE A 360 -24.02 6.28 16.37
CA PHE A 360 -22.84 5.78 15.66
C PHE A 360 -22.97 4.35 15.12
N VAL A 361 -24.07 3.64 15.41
CA VAL A 361 -24.33 2.35 14.74
C VAL A 361 -24.81 2.57 13.32
N ASP A 362 -24.11 2.00 12.36
CA ASP A 362 -24.52 1.88 10.97
C ASP A 362 -24.57 0.39 10.61
N GLU A 363 -25.77 -0.12 10.33
CA GLU A 363 -26.07 -1.55 10.15
C GLU A 363 -25.53 -2.43 11.32
N ASN A 364 -24.40 -3.10 11.11
CA ASN A 364 -23.74 -4.00 12.07
C ASN A 364 -22.38 -3.46 12.55
N HIS A 365 -22.08 -2.19 12.25
CA HIS A 365 -20.82 -1.54 12.55
C HIS A 365 -21.03 -0.38 13.54
N LEU A 366 -20.15 -0.26 14.53
CA LEU A 366 -20.11 0.86 15.47
C LEU A 366 -18.89 1.74 15.19
N GLY A 367 -19.09 2.91 14.58
CA GLY A 367 -18.01 3.81 14.17
C GLY A 367 -17.76 4.94 15.17
N LEU A 368 -16.69 4.84 15.98
CA LEU A 368 -16.36 5.78 17.06
C LEU A 368 -15.16 6.68 16.74
N GLU A 369 -14.57 6.57 15.56
CA GLU A 369 -13.34 7.25 15.16
C GLU A 369 -13.43 8.77 15.12
N THR A 370 -14.64 9.33 14.97
CA THR A 370 -14.88 10.77 14.93
C THR A 370 -15.11 11.39 16.30
N LEU A 371 -15.31 10.59 17.35
CA LEU A 371 -15.48 11.10 18.71
C LEU A 371 -14.13 11.60 19.23
N PRO A 372 -14.00 12.88 19.63
CA PRO A 372 -12.74 13.42 20.14
C PRO A 372 -12.27 12.72 21.42
N VAL A 373 -13.22 12.28 22.23
CA VAL A 373 -13.02 11.68 23.53
C VAL A 373 -14.05 10.57 23.73
N VAL A 374 -13.61 9.36 24.06
CA VAL A 374 -14.50 8.22 24.34
C VAL A 374 -13.94 7.35 25.48
N SER A 375 -14.76 7.07 26.50
CA SER A 375 -14.36 6.22 27.62
C SER A 375 -14.62 4.73 27.33
N VAL A 376 -13.85 3.84 27.98
CA VAL A 376 -14.04 2.39 27.86
C VAL A 376 -15.43 1.97 28.36
N GLU A 377 -15.95 2.61 29.40
CA GLU A 377 -17.28 2.36 29.97
C GLU A 377 -18.38 2.73 28.97
N ALA A 378 -18.23 3.86 28.27
CA ALA A 378 -19.16 4.29 27.23
C ALA A 378 -19.20 3.29 26.05
N ILE A 379 -18.04 2.75 25.66
CA ILE A 379 -17.93 1.68 24.65
C ILE A 379 -18.63 0.40 25.15
N ALA A 380 -18.38 0.00 26.41
CA ALA A 380 -19.02 -1.16 27.02
C ALA A 380 -20.55 -1.03 27.02
N GLY A 381 -21.04 0.17 27.36
CA GLY A 381 -22.45 0.54 27.34
C GLY A 381 -23.05 0.44 25.94
N ALA A 382 -22.41 1.04 24.93
CA ALA A 382 -22.87 0.99 23.55
C ALA A 382 -22.96 -0.44 23.00
N LEU A 383 -21.96 -1.28 23.28
CA LEU A 383 -21.93 -2.70 22.89
C LEU A 383 -22.93 -3.57 23.69
N SER A 384 -23.41 -3.10 24.84
CA SER A 384 -24.41 -3.82 25.64
C SER A 384 -25.83 -3.72 25.08
N VAL A 385 -26.11 -2.62 24.39
CA VAL A 385 -27.45 -2.27 23.89
C VAL A 385 -27.80 -3.05 22.62
N SER A 386 -26.82 -3.30 21.73
CA SER A 386 -27.04 -4.01 20.47
C SER A 386 -26.29 -5.33 20.42
N ARG A 387 -27.02 -6.42 20.17
CA ARG A 387 -26.43 -7.76 19.97
C ARG A 387 -25.94 -8.01 18.54
N ASN A 388 -26.27 -7.10 17.61
CA ASN A 388 -26.01 -7.29 16.18
C ASN A 388 -24.69 -6.65 15.72
N VAL A 389 -24.01 -5.89 16.59
CA VAL A 389 -22.74 -5.26 16.23
C VAL A 389 -21.67 -6.34 16.09
N THR A 390 -21.15 -6.49 14.87
CA THR A 390 -20.08 -7.43 14.53
C THR A 390 -18.75 -6.74 14.28
N SER A 391 -18.74 -5.41 14.13
CA SER A 391 -17.52 -4.64 13.91
C SER A 391 -17.53 -3.29 14.61
N ILE A 392 -16.34 -2.79 14.95
CA ILE A 392 -16.15 -1.51 15.65
C ILE A 392 -14.87 -0.81 15.15
N SER A 393 -14.92 0.52 14.96
CA SER A 393 -13.75 1.36 14.68
C SER A 393 -13.57 2.43 15.76
N ILE A 394 -12.31 2.65 16.17
CA ILE A 394 -11.95 3.54 17.28
C ILE A 394 -10.67 4.31 16.91
N CYS A 395 -10.66 5.62 17.14
CA CYS A 395 -9.43 6.42 17.07
C CYS A 395 -8.63 6.22 18.37
N VAL A 396 -7.42 5.67 18.31
CA VAL A 396 -6.67 5.26 19.50
C VAL A 396 -6.29 6.42 20.41
N GLU A 397 -6.08 7.62 19.84
CA GLU A 397 -5.76 8.83 20.59
C GLU A 397 -6.98 9.45 21.29
N SER A 398 -8.20 9.07 20.90
CA SER A 398 -9.45 9.57 21.53
C SER A 398 -9.84 8.80 22.81
N LEU A 399 -9.14 7.70 23.09
CA LEU A 399 -9.53 6.78 24.15
C LEU A 399 -9.16 7.31 25.55
N LEU A 400 -10.16 7.41 26.43
CA LEU A 400 -9.96 7.57 27.87
C LEU A 400 -10.02 6.21 28.57
N GLY A 401 -8.86 5.74 29.01
CA GLY A 401 -8.74 4.50 29.78
C GLY A 401 -7.46 3.74 29.48
N ALA A 402 -7.21 2.67 30.25
CA ALA A 402 -6.06 1.81 30.02
C ALA A 402 -6.35 0.81 28.87
N PRO A 403 -5.40 0.53 27.96
CA PRO A 403 -5.57 -0.45 26.89
C PRO A 403 -6.10 -1.81 27.36
N VAL A 404 -5.64 -2.28 28.53
CA VAL A 404 -6.08 -3.54 29.14
C VAL A 404 -7.60 -3.57 29.42
N GLN A 405 -8.18 -2.44 29.86
CA GLN A 405 -9.61 -2.35 30.15
C GLN A 405 -10.42 -2.45 28.86
N LEU A 406 -9.98 -1.71 27.82
CA LEU A 406 -10.59 -1.77 26.50
C LEU A 406 -10.61 -3.21 25.95
N ILE A 407 -9.45 -3.89 25.98
CA ILE A 407 -9.36 -5.25 25.46
C ILE A 407 -10.26 -6.21 26.24
N ASN A 408 -10.34 -6.09 27.57
CA ASN A 408 -11.26 -6.90 28.37
C ASN A 408 -12.73 -6.66 27.95
N THR A 409 -13.16 -5.41 27.81
CA THR A 409 -14.51 -5.04 27.34
C THR A 409 -14.83 -5.61 25.95
N LEU A 410 -13.90 -5.52 25.00
CA LEU A 410 -14.09 -6.04 23.65
C LEU A 410 -14.11 -7.58 23.64
N SER A 411 -13.36 -8.22 24.53
CA SER A 411 -13.24 -9.67 24.64
C SER A 411 -14.55 -10.34 25.08
N GLU A 412 -15.31 -9.69 25.96
CA GLU A 412 -16.62 -10.12 26.47
C GLU A 412 -17.68 -10.25 25.36
N ARG A 413 -17.49 -9.55 24.23
CA ARG A 413 -18.45 -9.54 23.12
C ARG A 413 -18.16 -10.65 22.12
N ALA A 414 -18.85 -11.78 22.30
CA ALA A 414 -18.74 -12.94 21.41
C ALA A 414 -19.19 -12.68 19.95
N ALA A 415 -20.01 -11.66 19.70
CA ALA A 415 -20.49 -11.30 18.37
C ALA A 415 -19.46 -10.54 17.52
N LEU A 416 -18.46 -9.89 18.15
CA LEU A 416 -17.46 -9.12 17.43
C LEU A 416 -16.60 -10.04 16.54
N ARG A 417 -16.39 -9.59 15.31
CA ARG A 417 -15.61 -10.26 14.26
C ARG A 417 -14.52 -9.36 13.69
N LYS A 418 -14.71 -8.04 13.66
CA LYS A 418 -13.71 -7.09 13.17
C LYS A 418 -13.51 -5.90 14.11
N ILE A 419 -12.26 -5.50 14.35
CA ILE A 419 -11.91 -4.34 15.18
C ILE A 419 -10.89 -3.49 14.43
N PHE A 420 -11.16 -2.19 14.31
CA PHE A 420 -10.30 -1.25 13.60
C PHE A 420 -9.77 -0.18 14.57
N PHE A 421 -8.45 -0.14 14.73
CA PHE A 421 -7.74 0.85 15.53
C PHE A 421 -7.09 1.90 14.61
N LEU A 422 -7.63 3.10 14.65
CA LEU A 422 -7.26 4.20 13.75
C LEU A 422 -6.39 5.21 14.48
N GLN A 423 -5.46 5.83 13.75
CA GLN A 423 -4.63 6.91 14.23
C GLN A 423 -5.22 8.23 13.75
N SER A 424 -5.18 9.23 14.62
CA SER A 424 -5.53 10.59 14.21
C SER A 424 -4.61 11.06 13.07
N PRO A 425 -5.15 11.79 12.06
CA PRO A 425 -4.37 12.42 10.99
C PRO A 425 -3.25 13.36 11.47
N THR A 426 -3.32 13.84 12.71
CA THR A 426 -2.28 14.71 13.30
C THR A 426 -1.15 13.94 13.99
N HIS A 427 -1.30 12.62 14.17
CA HIS A 427 -0.26 11.69 14.63
C HIS A 427 0.45 12.05 15.96
N THR A 428 -0.34 12.30 17.01
CA THR A 428 0.15 12.84 18.29
C THR A 428 0.83 11.82 19.21
N ASP A 429 0.36 10.56 19.28
CA ASP A 429 1.00 9.50 20.09
C ASP A 429 1.01 8.15 19.36
N ARG A 430 2.22 7.72 18.97
CA ARG A 430 2.43 6.48 18.19
C ARG A 430 2.43 5.22 19.07
N SER A 431 2.71 5.38 20.37
CA SER A 431 2.92 4.28 21.30
C SER A 431 1.62 3.57 21.71
N ILE A 432 0.47 4.22 21.56
CA ILE A 432 -0.82 3.66 21.99
C ILE A 432 -1.18 2.43 21.14
N SER A 433 -0.99 2.51 19.82
CA SER A 433 -1.27 1.37 18.91
C SER A 433 -0.48 0.11 19.29
N VAL A 434 0.79 0.29 19.67
CA VAL A 434 1.68 -0.78 20.13
C VAL A 434 1.19 -1.36 21.45
N ARG A 435 0.88 -0.51 22.45
CA ARG A 435 0.37 -0.95 23.76
C ARG A 435 -0.94 -1.72 23.66
N ILE A 436 -1.84 -1.31 22.76
CA ILE A 436 -3.08 -2.05 22.47
C ILE A 436 -2.76 -3.42 21.87
N PHE A 437 -1.81 -3.48 20.94
CA PHE A 437 -1.40 -4.75 20.34
C PHE A 437 -0.72 -5.68 21.36
N GLU A 438 0.12 -5.17 22.26
CA GLU A 438 0.72 -5.94 23.35
C GLU A 438 -0.35 -6.64 24.20
N GLU A 439 -1.42 -5.93 24.57
CA GLU A 439 -2.54 -6.48 25.34
C GLU A 439 -3.34 -7.54 24.56
N LEU A 440 -3.44 -7.41 23.24
CA LEU A 440 -4.07 -8.41 22.37
C LEU A 440 -3.18 -9.64 22.18
N ALA A 441 -1.89 -9.45 22.01
CA ALA A 441 -0.90 -10.51 21.87
C ALA A 441 -0.86 -11.38 23.14
N ALA A 442 -1.05 -10.78 24.32
CA ALA A 442 -1.24 -11.50 25.58
C ALA A 442 -2.53 -12.36 25.63
N ARG A 443 -3.47 -12.18 24.68
CA ARG A 443 -4.75 -12.91 24.58
C ARG A 443 -4.93 -13.52 23.16
N PRO A 444 -4.12 -14.50 22.75
CA PRO A 444 -4.12 -15.01 21.36
C PRO A 444 -5.46 -15.56 20.88
N TRP A 445 -6.28 -16.09 21.78
CA TRP A 445 -7.62 -16.60 21.47
C TRP A 445 -8.53 -15.53 20.83
N MET A 446 -8.34 -14.26 21.20
CA MET A 446 -9.10 -13.15 20.64
C MET A 446 -8.67 -12.87 19.20
N LEU A 447 -7.37 -12.88 18.91
CA LEU A 447 -6.81 -12.70 17.56
C LEU A 447 -7.16 -13.86 16.60
N ARG A 448 -7.42 -15.06 17.14
CA ARG A 448 -7.99 -16.18 16.35
C ARG A 448 -9.43 -15.89 15.95
N ARG A 449 -10.24 -15.39 16.88
CA ARG A 449 -11.68 -15.13 16.71
C ARG A 449 -11.98 -13.87 15.90
N VAL A 450 -11.15 -12.83 16.04
CA VAL A 450 -11.41 -11.47 15.56
C VAL A 450 -10.31 -11.04 14.61
N GLU A 451 -10.70 -10.42 13.51
CA GLU A 451 -9.83 -9.73 12.58
C GLU A 451 -9.55 -8.32 13.12
N VAL A 452 -8.28 -7.97 13.27
CA VAL A 452 -7.88 -6.69 13.86
C VAL A 452 -7.01 -5.93 12.87
N MET A 453 -7.38 -4.67 12.63
CA MET A 453 -6.65 -3.75 11.77
C MET A 453 -6.07 -2.62 12.62
N PHE A 454 -4.80 -2.29 12.39
CA PHE A 454 -4.12 -1.15 13.01
C PHE A 454 -3.61 -0.21 11.93
N SER A 455 -4.21 0.96 11.80
CA SER A 455 -3.68 2.07 10.98
C SER A 455 -2.22 2.41 11.34
N GLY A 456 -1.82 2.22 12.60
CA GLY A 456 -0.45 2.40 13.08
C GLY A 456 0.57 1.50 12.38
N ALA A 457 0.18 0.27 12.01
CA ALA A 457 1.04 -0.65 11.26
C ALA A 457 1.31 -0.13 9.84
N TYR A 458 0.26 0.34 9.15
CA TYR A 458 0.38 0.97 7.82
C TYR A 458 1.22 2.25 7.91
N SER A 459 0.90 3.13 8.84
CA SER A 459 1.59 4.39 9.10
C SER A 459 3.09 4.19 9.35
N ALA A 460 3.46 3.19 10.15
CA ALA A 460 4.85 2.85 10.43
C ALA A 460 5.59 2.42 9.17
N ALA A 461 5.01 1.53 8.37
CA ALA A 461 5.62 1.08 7.12
C ALA A 461 5.78 2.19 6.08
N LEU A 462 4.76 3.04 5.91
CA LEU A 462 4.82 4.20 5.01
C LEU A 462 5.90 5.21 5.43
N ARG A 463 6.24 5.24 6.73
CA ARG A 463 7.31 6.07 7.30
C ARG A 463 8.65 5.35 7.40
N LYS A 464 8.73 4.07 7.01
CA LYS A 464 9.89 3.20 7.21
C LYS A 464 10.37 3.17 8.66
N GLN A 465 9.43 3.01 9.57
CA GLN A 465 9.71 2.80 10.98
C GLN A 465 9.20 1.42 11.37
N PRO A 466 9.90 0.69 12.24
CA PRO A 466 9.32 -0.52 12.81
C PRO A 466 8.06 -0.14 13.59
N TRP A 467 6.99 -0.89 13.40
CA TRP A 467 5.75 -0.68 14.16
C TRP A 467 5.87 -1.28 15.57
N LEU A 468 6.25 -2.55 15.67
CA LEU A 468 6.38 -3.27 16.93
C LEU A 468 7.81 -3.14 17.49
N PRO A 469 7.97 -2.99 18.81
CA PRO A 469 9.28 -2.86 19.42
C PRO A 469 10.07 -4.16 19.28
N THR A 470 11.35 -4.03 18.94
CA THR A 470 12.34 -5.10 19.07
C THR A 470 12.71 -5.20 20.55
N VAL A 471 11.87 -5.82 21.39
CA VAL A 471 12.09 -5.86 22.85
C VAL A 471 13.37 -6.65 23.16
N PRO A 472 14.43 -6.04 23.73
CA PRO A 472 15.52 -6.78 24.35
C PRO A 472 15.02 -7.24 25.72
N ARG A 473 14.98 -8.55 25.97
CA ARG A 473 14.64 -9.06 27.29
C ARG A 473 15.87 -8.94 28.20
N GLY A 474 15.77 -8.10 29.24
CA GLY A 474 16.70 -8.13 30.39
C GLY A 474 17.96 -7.28 30.27
N THR A 475 18.54 -7.02 31.43
CA THR A 475 19.74 -6.18 31.72
C THR A 475 20.90 -6.42 30.75
N MET A 476 21.67 -5.36 30.48
CA MET A 476 22.80 -5.21 29.53
C MET A 476 23.82 -6.36 29.39
N ASP A 477 23.74 -7.42 30.21
CA ASP A 477 24.64 -8.58 30.17
C ASP A 477 24.04 -9.84 29.52
N ASP A 478 22.72 -9.92 29.28
CA ASP A 478 22.07 -11.03 28.56
C ASP A 478 21.51 -10.55 27.21
N ALA A 479 22.35 -10.52 26.17
CA ALA A 479 21.99 -10.12 24.81
C ALA A 479 21.04 -11.10 24.06
N GLY A 480 20.29 -11.94 24.79
CA GLY A 480 19.88 -13.26 24.33
C GLY A 480 18.40 -13.52 24.04
N ASP A 481 17.46 -12.58 24.19
CA ASP A 481 16.05 -12.94 23.95
C ASP A 481 15.25 -11.76 23.37
N VAL A 482 15.33 -11.56 22.05
CA VAL A 482 14.39 -10.68 21.34
C VAL A 482 13.18 -11.51 20.94
N VAL A 483 12.12 -11.44 21.74
CA VAL A 483 10.89 -12.19 21.50
C VAL A 483 10.03 -11.43 20.49
N GLN A 484 9.60 -12.12 19.42
CA GLN A 484 8.55 -11.61 18.54
C GLN A 484 7.27 -11.40 19.35
N LEU A 485 6.72 -10.18 19.31
CA LEU A 485 5.50 -9.85 20.06
C LEU A 485 4.25 -10.54 19.49
N ALA A 486 4.17 -10.67 18.17
CA ALA A 486 3.03 -11.33 17.51
C ALA A 486 2.99 -12.82 17.85
N PRO A 487 1.85 -13.34 18.36
CA PRO A 487 1.76 -14.72 18.85
C PRO A 487 1.86 -15.73 17.69
N LEU A 488 2.89 -16.57 17.72
CA LEU A 488 3.18 -17.57 16.69
C LEU A 488 2.07 -18.63 16.54
N GLY A 489 1.29 -18.88 17.60
CA GLY A 489 0.10 -19.72 17.53
C GLY A 489 -1.07 -19.12 16.73
N VAL A 490 -0.95 -17.90 16.20
CA VAL A 490 -1.93 -17.21 15.35
C VAL A 490 -1.29 -16.74 14.04
N PHE A 491 -0.09 -16.17 14.14
CA PHE A 491 0.71 -15.68 13.02
C PHE A 491 2.00 -16.51 12.93
N PRO A 492 1.96 -17.69 12.29
CA PRO A 492 2.97 -18.74 12.49
C PRO A 492 4.34 -18.46 11.89
N VAL A 493 4.43 -17.59 10.89
CA VAL A 493 5.68 -17.33 10.18
C VAL A 493 6.43 -16.17 10.85
N GLN A 494 7.63 -16.45 11.34
CA GLN A 494 8.48 -15.48 12.04
C GLN A 494 9.31 -14.64 11.06
N GLN A 495 9.93 -15.32 10.09
CA GLN A 495 10.86 -14.73 9.15
C GLN A 495 10.95 -15.53 7.84
N MET A 496 11.40 -14.86 6.79
CA MET A 496 11.62 -15.45 5.48
C MET A 496 13.07 -15.20 5.04
N PHE A 497 13.72 -16.26 4.61
CA PHE A 497 15.10 -16.30 4.14
C PHE A 497 15.10 -16.57 2.64
N VAL A 498 15.67 -15.67 1.85
CA VAL A 498 15.69 -15.79 0.40
C VAL A 498 17.12 -15.71 -0.07
N ARG A 499 17.56 -16.69 -0.86
CA ARG A 499 18.85 -16.66 -1.53
C ARG A 499 18.66 -16.68 -3.03
N ARG A 500 19.52 -15.94 -3.73
CA ARG A 500 19.51 -15.84 -5.19
C ARG A 500 20.90 -16.14 -5.72
N GLN A 501 20.99 -17.06 -6.67
CA GLN A 501 22.25 -17.36 -7.33
C GLN A 501 22.67 -16.21 -8.25
N ASN A 502 23.89 -15.70 -8.06
CA ASN A 502 24.39 -14.54 -8.79
C ASN A 502 24.68 -14.86 -10.26
N SER A 503 24.40 -13.90 -11.14
CA SER A 503 24.76 -13.92 -12.57
C SER A 503 26.23 -13.49 -12.76
N GLY A 504 27.18 -14.25 -12.21
CA GLY A 504 28.60 -13.89 -12.18
C GLY A 504 29.45 -14.42 -13.35
N SER A 505 30.69 -13.94 -13.44
CA SER A 505 31.72 -14.47 -14.36
C SER A 505 31.96 -15.97 -14.13
N PRO A 506 32.48 -16.73 -15.12
CA PRO A 506 32.71 -18.17 -14.98
C PRO A 506 33.60 -18.47 -13.75
N GLY A 507 33.01 -19.07 -12.71
CA GLY A 507 33.68 -19.38 -11.43
C GLY A 507 33.08 -18.68 -10.21
N ASP A 508 32.22 -17.67 -10.39
CA ASP A 508 31.50 -17.00 -9.31
C ASP A 508 30.07 -17.57 -9.20
N THR A 509 29.92 -18.62 -8.39
CA THR A 509 28.63 -19.26 -8.07
C THR A 509 28.07 -18.76 -6.73
N GLY A 510 28.44 -17.55 -6.32
CA GLY A 510 27.98 -16.96 -5.07
C GLY A 510 26.46 -16.80 -5.00
N PHE A 511 25.93 -16.82 -3.77
CA PHE A 511 24.55 -16.48 -3.48
C PHE A 511 24.48 -15.10 -2.83
N SER A 512 23.48 -14.32 -3.24
CA SER A 512 23.01 -13.15 -2.50
C SER A 512 21.95 -13.57 -1.48
N TYR A 513 22.02 -13.04 -0.27
CA TYR A 513 21.14 -13.39 0.86
C TYR A 513 20.26 -12.21 1.24
N TYR A 514 18.97 -12.50 1.45
CA TYR A 514 17.93 -11.53 1.76
C TYR A 514 17.10 -12.05 2.94
N TYR A 515 16.77 -11.15 3.86
CA TYR A 515 16.01 -11.47 5.07
C TYR A 515 14.78 -10.58 5.17
N ALA A 516 13.64 -11.17 5.51
CA ALA A 516 12.41 -10.44 5.80
C ALA A 516 11.85 -10.87 7.16
N HIS A 517 11.48 -9.88 7.98
CA HIS A 517 10.69 -10.11 9.19
C HIS A 517 9.21 -10.17 8.82
N MET A 518 8.50 -11.20 9.30
CA MET A 518 7.09 -11.42 8.98
C MET A 518 6.15 -11.13 10.16
N GLY A 519 6.69 -10.90 11.36
CA GLY A 519 5.91 -10.80 12.60
C GLY A 519 5.02 -9.56 12.70
N ASP A 520 5.34 -8.50 11.97
CA ASP A 520 4.56 -7.26 11.91
C ASP A 520 3.56 -7.21 10.74
N ALA A 521 3.57 -8.21 9.85
CA ALA A 521 2.59 -8.36 8.77
C ALA A 521 1.23 -8.88 9.28
N LEU A 522 1.21 -9.55 10.44
CA LEU A 522 0.02 -10.13 11.07
C LEU A 522 -0.79 -11.06 10.14
N LEU A 523 -0.10 -11.87 9.33
CA LEU A 523 -0.74 -12.75 8.36
C LEU A 523 -1.11 -14.10 8.97
N LYS A 524 -2.40 -14.44 8.86
CA LYS A 524 -2.91 -15.79 9.13
C LYS A 524 -2.38 -16.79 8.07
N PRO A 525 -2.39 -18.11 8.34
CA PRO A 525 -1.72 -19.10 7.48
C PRO A 525 -2.17 -19.06 6.01
N GLU A 526 -3.47 -19.06 5.73
CA GLU A 526 -3.99 -19.06 4.34
C GLU A 526 -3.57 -17.80 3.57
N ARG A 527 -3.71 -16.63 4.19
CA ARG A 527 -3.34 -15.35 3.58
C ARG A 527 -1.82 -15.24 3.38
N PHE A 528 -1.03 -15.72 4.34
CA PHE A 528 0.43 -15.81 4.17
C PHE A 528 0.78 -16.64 2.93
N ILE A 529 0.14 -17.81 2.75
CA ILE A 529 0.40 -18.66 1.59
C ILE A 529 -0.04 -18.02 0.27
N SER A 530 -1.18 -17.32 0.26
CA SER A 530 -1.62 -16.54 -0.90
C SER A 530 -0.55 -15.50 -1.28
N GLY A 531 -0.03 -14.76 -0.30
CA GLY A 531 1.05 -13.79 -0.51
C GLY A 531 2.39 -14.42 -0.87
N PHE A 532 2.67 -15.63 -0.38
CA PHE A 532 3.86 -16.40 -0.71
C PHE A 532 3.85 -16.87 -2.17
N ILE A 533 2.70 -17.34 -2.68
CA ILE A 533 2.57 -17.71 -4.10
C ILE A 533 2.79 -16.47 -5.00
N LEU A 534 2.22 -15.32 -4.62
CA LEU A 534 2.48 -14.05 -5.30
C LEU A 534 3.96 -13.63 -5.21
N PHE A 535 4.59 -13.86 -4.06
CA PHE A 535 6.03 -13.60 -3.87
C PHE A 535 6.86 -14.43 -4.85
N LEU A 536 6.60 -15.73 -4.90
CA LEU A 536 7.29 -16.63 -5.83
C LEU A 536 7.05 -16.23 -7.29
N ARG A 537 5.82 -15.86 -7.66
CA ARG A 537 5.51 -15.31 -9.00
C ARG A 537 6.35 -14.08 -9.32
N SER A 538 6.49 -13.17 -8.35
CA SER A 538 7.29 -11.97 -8.52
C SER A 538 8.75 -12.30 -8.78
N LEU A 539 9.36 -13.25 -8.03
CA LEU A 539 10.76 -13.64 -8.20
C LEU A 539 11.07 -13.97 -9.65
N VAL A 540 10.13 -14.64 -10.29
CA VAL A 540 10.30 -15.02 -11.66
C VAL A 540 10.08 -13.79 -12.57
N SER A 541 9.04 -12.96 -12.45
CA SER A 541 8.59 -11.97 -13.49
C SER A 541 9.64 -10.98 -14.05
N ALA A 542 10.77 -10.74 -13.38
CA ALA A 542 11.73 -9.68 -13.71
C ALA A 542 12.84 -10.09 -14.71
N TRP A 543 12.65 -9.84 -16.02
CA TRP A 543 13.64 -10.21 -17.06
C TRP A 543 14.75 -9.17 -17.33
N TRP A 544 14.60 -7.90 -16.92
CA TRP A 544 15.62 -6.85 -17.11
C TRP A 544 16.02 -6.06 -15.85
N GLN A 545 15.44 -6.41 -14.69
CA GLN A 545 15.79 -5.76 -13.41
C GLN A 545 17.15 -6.23 -12.84
N GLU A 546 17.91 -7.07 -13.57
CA GLU A 546 19.24 -7.54 -13.16
C GLU A 546 20.30 -6.43 -13.13
N LEU A 547 20.08 -5.28 -13.78
CA LEU A 547 21.11 -4.24 -13.87
C LEU A 547 21.13 -3.21 -12.73
N ASP A 548 20.09 -3.07 -11.90
CA ASP A 548 20.08 -1.99 -10.89
C ASP A 548 19.04 -2.10 -9.75
N MET A 549 18.35 -3.23 -9.57
CA MET A 549 17.42 -3.45 -8.45
C MET A 549 17.96 -4.53 -7.50
N GLU A 550 19.04 -4.21 -6.77
CA GLU A 550 19.49 -5.01 -5.61
C GLU A 550 18.45 -5.05 -4.48
N ASP A 551 17.39 -4.25 -4.54
CA ASP A 551 16.36 -4.18 -3.50
C ASP A 551 15.24 -5.22 -3.71
N MET A 552 15.23 -6.28 -2.89
CA MET A 552 14.14 -7.26 -2.83
C MET A 552 12.88 -6.73 -2.12
N LYS A 553 12.95 -5.61 -1.39
CA LYS A 553 11.85 -5.15 -0.52
C LYS A 553 10.53 -4.89 -1.27
N PRO A 554 10.49 -4.32 -2.49
CA PRO A 554 9.22 -4.13 -3.20
C PRO A 554 8.47 -5.44 -3.49
N ARG A 555 9.17 -6.58 -3.59
CA ARG A 555 8.54 -7.90 -3.77
C ARG A 555 7.72 -8.32 -2.56
N LEU A 556 8.03 -7.79 -1.37
CA LEU A 556 7.28 -8.05 -0.16
C LEU A 556 5.88 -7.41 -0.18
N PHE A 557 5.57 -6.54 -1.15
CA PHE A 557 4.18 -6.13 -1.40
C PHE A 557 3.27 -7.29 -1.77
N SER A 558 3.81 -8.43 -2.22
CA SER A 558 3.04 -9.64 -2.45
C SER A 558 2.28 -10.11 -1.21
N PHE A 559 2.82 -9.86 -0.01
CA PHE A 559 2.21 -10.26 1.26
C PHE A 559 1.13 -9.30 1.73
N SER A 560 1.35 -8.00 1.55
CA SER A 560 0.38 -6.96 1.91
C SER A 560 -0.75 -6.80 0.87
N SER A 561 -0.54 -7.26 -0.36
CA SER A 561 -1.53 -7.25 -1.45
C SER A 561 -2.15 -8.63 -1.69
N ALA A 562 -1.94 -9.57 -0.76
CA ALA A 562 -2.45 -10.93 -0.87
C ALA A 562 -3.97 -10.97 -0.66
N PRO A 563 -4.71 -11.72 -1.49
CA PRO A 563 -6.14 -11.92 -1.27
C PRO A 563 -6.39 -12.63 0.08
N SER A 564 -7.59 -12.45 0.63
CA SER A 564 -8.03 -13.09 1.88
C SER A 564 -7.96 -14.60 1.83
N SER A 565 -8.38 -15.19 0.70
CA SER A 565 -8.44 -16.63 0.48
C SER A 565 -7.68 -17.03 -0.77
N LEU A 566 -7.19 -18.27 -0.79
CA LEU A 566 -6.57 -18.87 -1.96
C LEU A 566 -7.54 -19.08 -3.12
N ALA A 567 -8.85 -19.10 -2.85
CA ALA A 567 -9.88 -19.26 -3.87
C ALA A 567 -10.22 -17.96 -4.62
N ASP A 568 -9.81 -16.81 -4.09
CA ASP A 568 -10.15 -15.50 -4.64
C ASP A 568 -9.30 -15.18 -5.89
N ASP A 569 -9.91 -14.53 -6.89
CA ASP A 569 -9.20 -14.01 -8.06
C ASP A 569 -8.67 -12.60 -7.76
N ALA A 570 -7.35 -12.41 -7.87
CA ALA A 570 -6.67 -11.12 -7.68
C ALA A 570 -7.15 -10.03 -8.66
N ALA A 571 -7.88 -10.39 -9.72
CA ALA A 571 -8.57 -9.43 -10.59
C ALA A 571 -9.79 -8.77 -9.93
N THR A 572 -10.47 -9.46 -9.04
CA THR A 572 -11.78 -9.06 -8.51
C THR A 572 -11.81 -8.89 -7.00
N ALA A 573 -10.82 -9.42 -6.29
CA ALA A 573 -10.66 -9.29 -4.85
C ALA A 573 -9.24 -8.81 -4.53
N ALA A 574 -9.14 -7.77 -3.71
CA ALA A 574 -7.88 -7.09 -3.41
C ALA A 574 -7.92 -6.48 -2.00
N GLU A 575 -8.06 -7.33 -0.98
CA GLU A 575 -7.93 -6.91 0.41
C GLU A 575 -6.47 -6.49 0.73
N ILE A 576 -6.32 -5.36 1.41
CA ILE A 576 -5.01 -4.79 1.76
C ILE A 576 -4.65 -5.08 3.22
N SER A 577 -3.44 -5.57 3.44
CA SER A 577 -2.81 -5.83 4.74
C SER A 577 -1.65 -4.87 5.01
N PRO A 578 -1.19 -4.74 6.26
CA PRO A 578 -0.04 -3.91 6.58
C PRO A 578 1.20 -4.33 5.78
N ILE A 579 1.93 -3.33 5.30
CA ILE A 579 3.26 -3.51 4.72
C ILE A 579 4.23 -3.88 5.84
N LEU A 580 5.22 -4.74 5.55
CA LEU A 580 6.21 -5.26 6.52
C LEU A 580 7.12 -4.12 7.02
N SER A 581 6.66 -3.42 8.04
CA SER A 581 7.24 -2.17 8.55
C SER A 581 8.72 -2.30 8.94
N GLU A 582 9.13 -3.39 9.60
CA GLU A 582 10.51 -3.62 10.02
C GLU A 582 11.42 -3.92 8.82
N SER A 583 10.94 -4.73 7.87
CA SER A 583 11.68 -5.04 6.65
C SER A 583 11.90 -3.79 5.79
N PHE A 584 10.92 -2.87 5.78
CA PHE A 584 10.98 -1.60 5.06
C PHE A 584 11.71 -0.49 5.82
N ALA A 585 11.83 -0.60 7.14
CA ALA A 585 12.59 0.33 7.98
C ALA A 585 14.10 0.18 7.81
N ALA A 586 14.59 -1.00 7.40
CA ALA A 586 15.99 -1.18 7.06
C ALA A 586 16.38 -0.22 5.91
N PRO A 587 17.52 0.50 5.98
CA PRO A 587 17.93 1.42 4.92
C PRO A 587 18.17 0.70 3.59
N ILE A 588 17.98 1.44 2.50
CA ILE A 588 18.40 1.05 1.14
C ILE A 588 19.85 1.52 0.99
N GLU A 589 20.67 0.77 0.26
CA GLU A 589 22.11 0.98 0.10
C GLU A 589 22.55 2.45 0.00
N THR A 590 23.19 2.96 1.04
CA THR A 590 23.92 4.23 1.01
C THR A 590 25.30 4.02 1.61
N GLY A 591 26.21 3.40 0.85
CA GLY A 591 27.61 3.19 1.25
C GLY A 591 27.89 1.84 1.94
N SER A 592 29.18 1.54 2.15
CA SER A 592 29.68 0.19 2.46
C SER A 592 29.33 -0.36 3.86
N ASN A 593 28.72 0.42 4.75
CA ASN A 593 28.60 0.07 6.17
C ASN A 593 27.15 0.10 6.75
N THR A 594 26.10 0.24 5.93
CA THR A 594 24.71 0.24 6.43
C THR A 594 24.07 -1.14 6.43
N VAL A 595 23.42 -1.53 7.53
CA VAL A 595 22.68 -2.81 7.61
C VAL A 595 21.52 -2.80 6.61
N LYS A 596 21.54 -3.73 5.65
CA LYS A 596 20.58 -3.75 4.52
C LYS A 596 19.24 -4.42 4.85
N TRP A 597 19.21 -5.19 5.94
CA TRP A 597 18.14 -6.14 6.27
C TRP A 597 17.66 -5.98 7.71
N PRO A 598 16.43 -6.38 8.04
CA PRO A 598 15.98 -6.47 9.42
C PRO A 598 16.87 -7.43 10.23
N ARG A 599 16.88 -7.28 11.55
CA ARG A 599 17.64 -8.15 12.45
C ARG A 599 17.12 -9.59 12.34
N VAL A 600 18.03 -10.54 12.12
CA VAL A 600 17.68 -11.96 12.05
C VAL A 600 17.51 -12.48 13.48
N ARG A 601 16.36 -13.10 13.75
CA ARG A 601 15.99 -13.59 15.08
C ARG A 601 16.29 -15.07 15.22
N ASP A 602 16.51 -15.47 16.48
CA ASP A 602 16.60 -16.87 16.87
C ASP A 602 15.39 -17.66 16.38
N LEU A 603 15.65 -18.85 15.86
CA LEU A 603 14.60 -19.72 15.36
C LEU A 603 14.03 -20.45 16.57
N VAL A 604 12.74 -20.28 16.82
CA VAL A 604 12.06 -20.84 18.00
C VAL A 604 11.12 -21.98 17.62
N PRO A 605 10.89 -22.97 18.52
CA PRO A 605 10.09 -24.14 18.17
C PRO A 605 8.64 -23.89 17.81
N ASP A 606 8.05 -22.79 18.26
CA ASP A 606 6.67 -22.44 17.94
C ASP A 606 6.53 -21.68 16.61
N GLY A 607 7.65 -21.25 16.02
CA GLY A 607 7.69 -20.38 14.85
C GLY A 607 8.18 -21.10 13.60
N TRP A 608 7.56 -20.80 12.47
CA TRP A 608 7.99 -21.24 11.16
C TRP A 608 8.93 -20.22 10.52
N THR A 609 10.01 -20.69 9.93
CA THR A 609 10.85 -19.91 9.03
C THR A 609 10.68 -20.44 7.61
N VAL A 610 10.52 -19.54 6.65
CA VAL A 610 10.38 -19.91 5.23
C VAL A 610 11.70 -19.69 4.52
N MET A 611 12.12 -20.67 3.73
CA MET A 611 13.34 -20.62 2.95
C MET A 611 13.00 -20.66 1.47
N VAL A 612 13.62 -19.78 0.70
CA VAL A 612 13.46 -19.71 -0.76
C VAL A 612 14.84 -19.62 -1.40
N SER A 613 15.03 -20.40 -2.46
CA SER A 613 16.26 -20.45 -3.24
C SER A 613 15.93 -20.29 -4.72
N GLU A 614 16.34 -19.17 -5.31
CA GLU A 614 16.34 -19.01 -6.76
C GLU A 614 17.69 -19.47 -7.31
N GLU A 615 17.67 -20.52 -8.12
CA GLU A 615 18.85 -21.22 -8.61
C GLU A 615 18.87 -21.27 -10.14
N LYS A 616 20.07 -21.42 -10.70
CA LYS A 616 20.32 -21.56 -12.14
C LYS A 616 20.93 -22.94 -12.39
N PRO A 617 20.41 -23.72 -13.37
CA PRO A 617 20.94 -25.06 -13.66
C PRO A 617 22.44 -25.06 -13.99
N THR A 618 22.92 -23.98 -14.59
CA THR A 618 24.33 -23.71 -14.81
C THR A 618 24.60 -22.22 -14.60
N ALA A 619 25.84 -21.84 -14.29
CA ALA A 619 26.22 -20.43 -14.15
C ALA A 619 25.96 -19.59 -15.42
N ARG A 620 25.76 -20.23 -16.59
CA ARG A 620 25.44 -19.58 -17.87
C ARG A 620 23.96 -19.66 -18.25
N SER A 621 23.13 -20.32 -17.45
CA SER A 621 21.71 -20.46 -17.75
C SER A 621 20.99 -19.13 -17.57
N GLN A 622 20.21 -18.74 -18.56
CA GLN A 622 19.26 -17.63 -18.45
C GLN A 622 17.95 -18.04 -17.77
N SER A 623 17.73 -19.36 -17.63
CA SER A 623 16.59 -19.94 -16.95
C SER A 623 16.94 -20.17 -15.48
N SER A 624 16.07 -19.70 -14.59
CA SER A 624 16.11 -20.00 -13.17
C SER A 624 14.97 -20.95 -12.80
N PHE A 625 15.16 -21.68 -11.71
CA PHE A 625 14.13 -22.47 -11.06
C PHE A 625 14.10 -22.09 -9.58
N VAL A 626 12.99 -22.36 -8.92
CA VAL A 626 12.78 -21.95 -7.53
C VAL A 626 12.58 -23.16 -6.64
N ARG A 627 13.31 -23.21 -5.54
CA ARG A 627 13.13 -24.19 -4.48
C ARG A 627 12.66 -23.49 -3.21
N TYR A 628 11.78 -24.11 -2.44
CA TYR A 628 11.30 -23.53 -1.18
C TYR A 628 11.10 -24.58 -0.08
N GLY A 629 11.11 -24.16 1.18
CA GLY A 629 10.85 -25.04 2.31
C GLY A 629 10.37 -24.29 3.54
N PHE A 630 9.52 -24.93 4.33
CA PHE A 630 9.05 -24.43 5.61
C PHE A 630 9.76 -25.22 6.71
N ILE A 631 10.42 -24.50 7.61
CA ILE A 631 11.22 -25.12 8.67
C ILE A 631 10.72 -24.68 10.05
N ARG A 632 10.76 -25.60 10.99
CA ARG A 632 10.47 -25.35 12.40
C ARG A 632 11.43 -26.19 13.25
N PRO A 633 12.23 -25.59 14.14
CA PRO A 633 13.19 -26.35 14.92
C PRO A 633 12.52 -27.00 16.13
N HIS A 634 12.96 -28.19 16.56
CA HIS A 634 12.45 -28.81 17.79
C HIS A 634 13.00 -28.14 19.05
N ARG A 635 14.13 -27.41 18.94
CA ARG A 635 14.78 -26.65 20.01
C ARG A 635 15.20 -25.28 19.48
N PRO A 636 15.27 -24.23 20.32
CA PRO A 636 15.72 -22.93 19.86
C PRO A 636 17.11 -22.98 19.22
N ILE A 637 17.28 -22.31 18.08
CA ILE A 637 18.57 -22.14 17.40
C ILE A 637 18.96 -20.67 17.47
N ALA A 638 20.02 -20.39 18.23
CA ALA A 638 20.53 -19.04 18.42
C ALA A 638 21.29 -18.53 17.18
N VAL A 639 20.87 -17.38 16.66
CA VAL A 639 21.53 -16.71 15.53
C VAL A 639 22.77 -15.99 16.05
N GLY A 640 23.94 -16.59 15.78
CA GLY A 640 25.23 -16.06 16.21
C GLY A 640 26.00 -16.96 17.18
N ALA A 641 25.43 -18.10 17.61
CA ALA A 641 26.12 -19.05 18.50
C ALA A 641 27.49 -19.46 17.94
N THR A 642 28.51 -19.58 18.81
CA THR A 642 29.85 -20.05 18.42
C THR A 642 30.20 -21.32 19.21
N PRO A 643 30.51 -22.45 18.55
CA PRO A 643 30.54 -22.67 17.10
C PRO A 643 29.13 -22.81 16.48
N LEU A 644 28.99 -22.40 15.21
CA LEU A 644 27.82 -22.72 14.39
C LEU A 644 27.91 -24.19 13.99
N VAL A 645 27.10 -25.03 14.64
CA VAL A 645 26.94 -26.44 14.28
C VAL A 645 25.69 -26.56 13.41
N PRO A 646 25.74 -27.23 12.24
CA PRO A 646 24.54 -27.49 11.47
C PRO A 646 23.55 -28.29 12.31
N PRO A 647 22.27 -27.87 12.38
CA PRO A 647 21.26 -28.65 13.08
C PRO A 647 21.11 -30.01 12.41
N SER A 648 20.98 -31.06 13.20
CA SER A 648 20.71 -32.39 12.67
C SER A 648 19.31 -32.45 12.05
N LEU A 649 19.10 -33.39 11.12
CA LEU A 649 17.79 -33.59 10.47
C LEU A 649 16.68 -33.98 11.47
N GLU A 650 17.05 -34.53 12.63
CA GLU A 650 16.11 -34.86 13.71
C GLU A 650 15.73 -33.63 14.53
N GLU A 651 16.53 -32.57 14.49
CA GLU A 651 16.29 -31.31 15.21
C GLU A 651 15.44 -30.32 14.39
N LEU A 652 15.18 -30.61 13.11
CA LEU A 652 14.36 -29.77 12.23
C LEU A 652 13.15 -30.52 11.70
N GLU A 653 11.98 -29.92 11.86
CA GLU A 653 10.83 -30.24 11.04
C GLU A 653 10.92 -29.45 9.74
N VAL A 654 10.89 -30.18 8.62
CA VAL A 654 10.94 -29.60 7.27
C VAL A 654 9.75 -30.10 6.48
N VAL A 655 8.97 -29.16 5.96
CA VAL A 655 7.73 -29.46 5.25
C VAL A 655 7.57 -28.59 4.00
N GLY A 656 6.77 -29.09 3.06
CA GLY A 656 6.31 -28.31 1.92
C GLY A 656 5.12 -27.42 2.29
N LEU A 657 4.62 -26.70 1.30
CA LEU A 657 3.55 -25.72 1.48
C LEU A 657 2.22 -26.39 1.89
N LYS A 658 1.91 -27.57 1.33
CA LYS A 658 0.66 -28.29 1.63
C LYS A 658 0.66 -28.86 3.04
N GLU A 659 1.79 -29.42 3.45
CA GLU A 659 1.98 -29.97 4.78
C GLU A 659 1.93 -28.86 5.84
N PHE A 660 2.54 -27.70 5.56
CA PHE A 660 2.40 -26.51 6.40
C PHE A 660 0.93 -26.11 6.60
N LEU A 661 0.15 -26.02 5.51
CA LEU A 661 -1.29 -25.73 5.60
C LEU A 661 -2.06 -26.82 6.34
N GLY A 662 -1.74 -28.10 6.12
CA GLY A 662 -2.36 -29.21 6.83
C GLY A 662 -2.17 -29.13 8.35
N VAL A 663 -1.07 -28.53 8.82
CA VAL A 663 -0.81 -28.29 10.25
C VAL A 663 -1.50 -27.01 10.75
N MET A 664 -1.41 -25.91 9.98
CA MET A 664 -1.77 -24.58 10.47
C MET A 664 -3.18 -24.11 10.11
N ALA A 665 -3.75 -24.60 9.03
CA ALA A 665 -5.08 -24.28 8.52
C ALA A 665 -5.69 -25.49 7.78
N PRO A 666 -6.02 -26.58 8.51
CA PRO A 666 -6.53 -27.83 7.92
C PRO A 666 -7.88 -27.66 7.18
N GLU A 667 -8.57 -26.54 7.38
CA GLU A 667 -9.79 -26.15 6.68
C GLU A 667 -9.59 -25.72 5.22
N VAL A 668 -8.36 -25.43 4.80
CA VAL A 668 -8.04 -24.93 3.45
C VAL A 668 -8.06 -26.05 2.41
N ASP A 669 -8.68 -25.79 1.25
CA ASP A 669 -8.68 -26.74 0.14
C ASP A 669 -7.31 -26.82 -0.56
N LEU A 670 -6.60 -27.93 -0.32
CA LEU A 670 -5.29 -28.21 -0.90
C LEU A 670 -5.33 -28.39 -2.42
N ALA A 671 -6.49 -28.65 -3.04
CA ALA A 671 -6.60 -28.76 -4.49
C ALA A 671 -6.44 -27.40 -5.18
N VAL A 672 -6.85 -26.31 -4.53
CA VAL A 672 -6.66 -24.94 -5.01
C VAL A 672 -5.17 -24.58 -5.00
N VAL A 673 -4.47 -24.97 -3.93
CA VAL A 673 -3.01 -24.83 -3.81
C VAL A 673 -2.28 -25.53 -4.95
N ASP A 674 -2.62 -26.79 -5.23
CA ASP A 674 -2.00 -27.57 -6.32
C ASP A 674 -2.26 -26.95 -7.70
N ARG A 675 -3.38 -26.25 -7.89
CA ARG A 675 -3.65 -25.49 -9.12
C ARG A 675 -2.69 -24.30 -9.24
N HIS A 676 -2.61 -23.47 -8.20
CA HIS A 676 -1.74 -22.28 -8.21
C HIS A 676 -0.26 -22.63 -8.37
N LEU A 677 0.22 -23.70 -7.74
CA LEU A 677 1.60 -24.16 -7.90
C LEU A 677 1.89 -24.66 -9.31
N ARG A 678 0.93 -25.35 -9.95
CA ARG A 678 1.06 -25.77 -11.35
C ARG A 678 1.05 -24.59 -12.30
N ASP A 679 0.17 -23.62 -12.08
CA ASP A 679 0.09 -22.41 -12.90
C ASP A 679 1.40 -21.60 -12.80
N LEU A 680 1.98 -21.51 -11.59
CA LEU A 680 3.28 -20.89 -11.37
C LEU A 680 4.42 -21.67 -12.06
N ALA A 681 4.44 -23.00 -11.94
CA ALA A 681 5.41 -23.84 -12.64
C ALA A 681 5.33 -23.70 -14.17
N ASN A 682 4.12 -23.63 -14.71
CA ASN A 682 3.87 -23.34 -16.13
C ASN A 682 4.37 -21.94 -16.49
N GLN A 683 4.15 -20.94 -15.65
CA GLN A 683 4.64 -19.58 -15.87
C GLN A 683 6.18 -19.49 -15.83
N ILE A 684 6.87 -20.32 -15.04
CA ILE A 684 8.34 -20.41 -15.04
C ILE A 684 8.83 -21.04 -16.35
N THR A 685 8.14 -22.04 -16.89
CA THR A 685 8.59 -22.76 -18.09
C THR A 685 8.24 -22.07 -19.41
N THR A 686 7.13 -21.34 -19.47
CA THR A 686 6.59 -20.71 -20.70
C THR A 686 7.17 -19.33 -21.00
N ARG A 687 8.27 -18.97 -20.35
CA ARG A 687 8.81 -17.61 -20.41
C ARG A 687 9.37 -17.28 -21.78
N PRO A 688 9.01 -16.11 -22.32
CA PRO A 688 9.73 -15.56 -23.45
C PRO A 688 11.22 -15.45 -23.10
N TYR A 689 12.09 -15.90 -24.00
CA TYR A 689 13.55 -15.73 -23.95
C TYR A 689 14.33 -16.52 -22.87
N GLN A 690 13.69 -17.22 -21.92
CA GLN A 690 14.42 -18.22 -21.12
C GLN A 690 14.71 -19.46 -21.97
N GLY A 691 15.91 -20.04 -21.80
CA GLY A 691 16.19 -21.37 -22.33
C GLY A 691 15.25 -22.41 -21.72
N THR A 692 15.11 -23.56 -22.36
CA THR A 692 14.35 -24.67 -21.76
C THR A 692 15.10 -25.19 -20.53
N LEU A 693 14.41 -25.30 -19.39
CA LEU A 693 14.97 -26.00 -18.23
C LEU A 693 15.29 -27.45 -18.61
N PRO A 694 16.39 -28.03 -18.12
CA PRO A 694 16.68 -29.45 -18.35
C PRO A 694 15.52 -30.32 -17.87
N PRO A 695 15.18 -31.43 -18.56
CA PRO A 695 14.07 -32.31 -18.15
C PRO A 695 14.20 -32.89 -16.74
N SER A 696 15.42 -32.89 -16.17
CA SER A 696 15.71 -33.35 -14.81
C SER A 696 15.49 -32.30 -13.73
N VAL A 697 15.19 -31.04 -14.09
CA VAL A 697 15.04 -29.92 -13.15
C VAL A 697 13.59 -29.49 -13.14
N GLU A 698 12.95 -29.61 -11.99
CA GLU A 698 11.60 -29.09 -11.79
C GLU A 698 11.66 -27.55 -11.67
N PRO A 699 10.79 -26.81 -12.38
CA PRO A 699 10.77 -25.34 -12.32
C PRO A 699 10.46 -24.80 -10.92
N LEU A 700 9.67 -25.54 -10.16
CA LEU A 700 9.27 -25.22 -8.81
C LEU A 700 9.23 -26.51 -7.98
N SER A 701 10.01 -26.57 -6.90
CA SER A 701 10.10 -27.78 -6.05
C SER A 701 10.28 -27.43 -4.57
N ALA A 702 9.93 -28.37 -3.70
CA ALA A 702 10.26 -28.26 -2.27
C ALA A 702 11.74 -28.61 -2.05
N LEU A 703 12.39 -27.94 -1.09
CA LEU A 703 13.72 -28.29 -0.62
C LEU A 703 13.67 -29.65 0.07
N SER A 704 14.64 -30.51 -0.24
CA SER A 704 14.79 -31.77 0.47
C SER A 704 15.24 -31.52 1.91
N ARG A 705 15.01 -32.49 2.80
CA ARG A 705 15.47 -32.39 4.19
C ARG A 705 16.98 -32.17 4.27
N GLU A 706 17.75 -32.84 3.42
CA GLU A 706 19.21 -32.73 3.36
C GLU A 706 19.64 -31.34 2.90
N ASP A 707 19.04 -30.83 1.82
CA ASP A 707 19.36 -29.51 1.28
C ASP A 707 19.09 -28.40 2.30
N VAL A 708 18.00 -28.50 3.07
CA VAL A 708 17.59 -27.47 4.04
C VAL A 708 18.67 -27.19 5.06
N THR A 709 19.33 -28.21 5.61
CA THR A 709 20.37 -28.02 6.63
C THR A 709 21.54 -27.20 6.09
N ASP A 710 21.98 -27.50 4.86
CA ASP A 710 23.08 -26.78 4.22
C ASP A 710 22.68 -25.35 3.90
N VAL A 711 21.50 -25.15 3.30
CA VAL A 711 20.98 -23.81 3.00
C VAL A 711 20.81 -22.98 4.26
N LEU A 712 20.30 -23.57 5.35
CA LEU A 712 20.08 -22.89 6.62
C LEU A 712 21.41 -22.48 7.25
N LEU A 713 22.41 -23.37 7.23
CA LEU A 713 23.73 -23.05 7.75
C LEU A 713 24.35 -21.84 7.04
N ASP A 714 24.18 -21.74 5.73
CA ASP A 714 24.65 -20.59 4.96
C ASP A 714 23.92 -19.29 5.35
N PHE A 715 22.60 -19.34 5.52
CA PHE A 715 21.85 -18.19 6.04
C PHE A 715 22.29 -17.77 7.44
N LEU A 716 22.52 -18.72 8.35
CA LEU A 716 22.93 -18.42 9.73
C LEU A 716 24.34 -17.83 9.79
N ARG A 717 25.26 -18.29 8.92
CA ARG A 717 26.59 -17.69 8.77
C ARG A 717 26.51 -16.24 8.30
N ASN A 718 25.70 -15.97 7.27
CA ASN A 718 25.53 -14.61 6.75
C ASN A 718 24.77 -13.70 7.76
N ALA A 719 23.78 -14.24 8.46
CA ALA A 719 22.98 -13.52 9.46
C ALA A 719 23.83 -12.98 10.62
N ARG A 720 24.93 -13.67 10.99
CA ARG A 720 25.88 -13.15 11.98
C ARG A 720 26.44 -11.79 11.55
N ALA A 721 26.87 -11.64 10.30
CA ALA A 721 27.41 -10.38 9.80
C ALA A 721 26.35 -9.26 9.82
N VAL A 722 25.09 -9.60 9.51
CA VAL A 722 23.95 -8.66 9.61
C VAL A 722 23.74 -8.20 11.06
N ASN A 723 23.71 -9.14 12.00
CA ASN A 723 23.47 -8.84 13.42
C ASN A 723 24.64 -8.09 14.07
N ASP A 724 25.89 -8.41 13.73
CA ASP A 724 27.08 -7.69 14.23
C ASP A 724 27.06 -6.22 13.81
N ALA A 725 26.60 -5.93 12.58
CA ALA A 725 26.48 -4.57 12.08
C ALA A 725 25.42 -3.74 12.84
N PHE A 726 24.33 -4.38 13.31
CA PHE A 726 23.36 -3.73 14.22
C PHE A 726 23.96 -3.36 15.57
N VAL A 727 24.82 -4.22 16.13
CA VAL A 727 25.49 -3.96 17.43
C VAL A 727 26.46 -2.77 17.33
N CYS A 728 27.17 -2.64 16.21
CA CYS A 728 28.08 -1.52 15.98
C CYS A 728 27.34 -0.17 15.85
N GLN A 729 26.23 -0.12 15.12
CA GLN A 729 25.42 1.10 14.97
C GLN A 729 24.80 1.58 16.30
N GLY A 730 24.38 0.64 17.15
CA GLY A 730 23.85 0.96 18.48
C GLY A 730 24.86 1.63 19.41
N LYS A 731 26.16 1.31 19.28
CA LYS A 731 27.24 1.90 20.09
C LYS A 731 27.64 3.30 19.64
N GLU A 732 27.66 3.58 18.33
CA GLU A 732 28.00 4.91 17.81
C GLU A 732 26.93 5.97 18.15
N CYS A 733 25.64 5.61 18.16
CA CYS A 733 24.56 6.54 18.54
C CYS A 733 24.55 6.89 20.05
N THR A 734 25.08 6.02 20.91
CA THR A 734 25.18 6.30 22.35
C THR A 734 26.33 7.23 22.72
N ASP A 735 27.40 7.30 21.91
CA ASP A 735 28.53 8.21 22.16
C ASP A 735 28.25 9.65 21.69
N ASP A 736 27.45 9.84 20.63
CA ASP A 736 27.05 11.17 20.13
C ASP A 736 25.92 11.82 20.95
N SER A 737 25.17 11.05 21.73
CA SER A 737 24.19 11.58 22.70
C SER A 737 24.80 11.93 24.07
N ALA A 738 26.09 11.63 24.26
CA ALA A 738 26.86 11.95 25.46
C ALA A 738 27.85 13.11 25.27
N ARG A 739 27.79 13.85 24.15
CA ARG A 739 28.62 15.03 23.84
C ARG A 739 27.85 16.33 23.77
#